data_AF-A0A5S6R131-F1
#
_entry.id   AF-A0A5S6R131-F1
#
_cell.length_a   1.000
_cell.length_b   1.000
_cell.length_c   1.000
_cell.angle_alpha   90.00
_cell.angle_beta   90.00
_cell.angle_gamma   90.00
#
_symmetry.space_group_name_H-M   'P 1'
#
loop_
_entity.id
_entity.type
_entity.pdbx_description
1 polymer ?
#
loop_
_entity_poly.entity_id
_entity_poly.type
_entity_poly.pdbx_seq_one_letter_code
_entity_poly.pdbx_strand_id
1 'polypeptide(L)'
;MLTLIHQLSGFRLLSVLCYLKRVEFAERMVRIRLADDGEVWTFSTLLVSATVIVGTLCALVPVCLKHQTSDCISATVVGFSLLIGAPVAFRLRYCFTFLIALDAWLGYALFRLCDLQPKTPLPSWLQTVQIALLYGSLIIRGVTMASDIFSRIGSSARITLGRSAPWSCFLGALLGYYSHPPNAIVLHLLWMISFLLVALAMAFKVRMAIAIFFSLVMYTAFGGGRALLAEPITIADQIAMVTVAGWLFTKPLLLLFDVCTNAVQRCMVIFKLNRWTYNILLVGNLLAVVLFGVAQTVAALRHRQRIVAFSVFAPAGILWLLLHLLYFRALWSLSCPLESPNGQPCAERKLRTYVGKCFDPVAFMTPLACIIFTASLAGINWLTHDLLSALSFGILSTIELTVVHIMHTMFKGFDNCVVLGIATPVDSQVQRADGSGHLLAAELNKFFDQRGVEIDDISYYTEGIDMLTAKQRLEHFFESPTELGRQFDTYFLYYNGLASQENGDWILTDGNLSMDELLSLWTDHRGTDRCRLFILLDADNGAHWSYRITTLKGKQAIGIQSYSVKEEANWRGVSTGSFTRLWLEFNYNIRCGDFGNTPFTPLFGQSFPGYCFVRTPRLPPYESKTILSDLFAFLYLNAMSPIEHFLMLCWGACMTYVPPAVFDTNQGVKFVTNKRIEPYY
;
A
#
# COMPACT_ATOMS: atom_id res chain seq x y z
N MET A 1 56.25 24.98 35.83
CA MET A 1 56.05 23.83 34.90
C MET A 1 55.10 22.76 35.48
N LEU A 2 55.18 22.40 36.77
CA LEU A 2 54.19 21.51 37.41
C LEU A 2 52.78 22.12 37.62
N THR A 3 52.66 23.45 37.66
CA THR A 3 51.35 24.14 37.72
C THR A 3 50.64 24.23 36.37
N LEU A 4 51.35 24.03 35.25
CA LEU A 4 50.76 24.04 33.89
C LEU A 4 50.19 22.66 33.51
N ILE A 5 50.77 21.58 34.05
CA ILE A 5 50.34 20.19 33.77
C ILE A 5 49.02 19.86 34.50
N HIS A 6 48.73 20.52 35.63
CA HIS A 6 47.51 20.23 36.39
C HIS A 6 46.25 20.93 35.85
N GLN A 7 46.38 22.01 35.07
CA GLN A 7 45.24 22.70 34.45
C GLN A 7 44.84 22.14 33.08
N LEU A 8 45.77 21.51 32.34
CA LEU A 8 45.49 20.98 30.99
C LEU A 8 44.81 19.60 30.99
N SER A 9 44.98 18.79 32.04
CA SER A 9 44.33 17.48 32.17
C SER A 9 42.87 17.58 32.65
N GLY A 10 42.56 18.52 33.53
CA GLY A 10 41.21 18.72 34.07
C GLY A 10 40.20 19.24 33.04
N PHE A 11 40.60 20.15 32.14
CA PHE A 11 39.70 20.75 31.17
C PHE A 11 39.32 19.82 30.00
N ARG A 12 40.24 18.94 29.57
CA ARG A 12 39.94 17.91 28.55
C ARG A 12 39.11 16.76 29.12
N LEU A 13 39.30 16.40 30.39
CA LEU A 13 38.48 15.38 31.03
C LEU A 13 37.06 15.90 31.30
N LEU A 14 36.89 17.15 31.73
CA LEU A 14 35.57 17.76 31.94
C LEU A 14 34.80 17.97 30.62
N SER A 15 35.46 18.33 29.52
CA SER A 15 34.79 18.48 28.23
C SER A 15 34.36 17.14 27.64
N VAL A 16 35.17 16.09 27.79
CA VAL A 16 34.83 14.71 27.39
C VAL A 16 33.74 14.13 28.30
N LEU A 17 33.76 14.38 29.62
CA LEU A 17 32.71 13.99 30.55
C LEU A 17 31.40 14.75 30.33
N CYS A 18 31.45 16.05 29.99
CA CYS A 18 30.26 16.82 29.61
C CYS A 18 29.70 16.41 28.24
N TYR A 19 30.56 16.00 27.30
CA TYR A 19 30.14 15.49 26.00
C TYR A 19 29.55 14.09 26.10
N LEU A 20 30.18 13.18 26.86
CA LEU A 20 29.64 11.85 27.16
C LEU A 20 28.35 11.94 27.98
N LYS A 21 28.26 12.83 28.98
CA LYS A 21 26.98 13.11 29.67
C LYS A 21 25.94 13.71 28.74
N ARG A 22 26.30 14.58 27.79
CA ARG A 22 25.32 15.12 26.82
C ARG A 22 24.83 14.06 25.84
N VAL A 23 25.70 13.18 25.36
CA VAL A 23 25.31 12.07 24.46
C VAL A 23 24.47 11.05 25.22
N GLU A 24 24.84 10.69 26.45
CA GLU A 24 24.09 9.75 27.29
C GLU A 24 22.77 10.35 27.82
N PHE A 25 22.72 11.67 28.05
CA PHE A 25 21.50 12.40 28.43
C PHE A 25 20.61 12.70 27.23
N ALA A 26 21.16 12.88 26.02
CA ALA A 26 20.40 12.99 24.78
C ALA A 26 19.86 11.62 24.35
N GLU A 27 20.62 10.54 24.52
CA GLU A 27 20.18 9.18 24.23
C GLU A 27 19.19 8.68 25.31
N ARG A 28 19.34 9.10 26.57
CA ARG A 28 18.31 8.95 27.61
C ARG A 28 17.11 9.85 27.37
N MET A 29 17.24 11.10 26.93
CA MET A 29 16.08 11.95 26.61
C MET A 29 15.35 11.48 25.37
N VAL A 30 16.04 10.91 24.38
CA VAL A 30 15.39 10.27 23.22
C VAL A 30 14.70 8.98 23.64
N ARG A 31 15.32 8.15 24.50
CA ARG A 31 14.65 6.97 25.09
C ARG A 31 13.49 7.33 26.03
N ILE A 32 13.61 8.39 26.81
CA ILE A 32 12.58 8.88 27.74
C ILE A 32 11.46 9.57 26.96
N ARG A 33 11.75 10.34 25.91
CA ARG A 33 10.73 10.95 25.05
C ARG A 33 10.01 9.88 24.21
N LEU A 34 10.71 8.85 23.72
CA LEU A 34 10.10 7.66 23.10
C LEU A 34 9.28 6.80 24.09
N ALA A 35 9.64 6.79 25.39
CA ALA A 35 8.89 6.10 26.43
C ALA A 35 7.69 6.91 26.93
N ASP A 36 7.84 8.22 27.13
CA ASP A 36 6.79 9.17 27.55
C ASP A 36 5.74 9.36 26.46
N ASP A 37 6.14 9.41 25.17
CA ASP A 37 5.19 9.44 24.07
C ASP A 37 4.37 8.13 24.04
N GLY A 38 4.93 6.98 24.42
CA GLY A 38 4.15 5.74 24.56
C GLY A 38 3.11 5.80 25.69
N GLU A 39 3.46 6.39 26.83
CA GLU A 39 2.61 6.47 28.02
C GLU A 39 1.52 7.55 27.94
N VAL A 40 1.83 8.71 27.35
CA VAL A 40 0.86 9.81 27.14
C VAL A 40 -0.21 9.42 26.10
N TRP A 41 0.18 8.68 25.05
CA TRP A 41 -0.75 8.20 24.02
C TRP A 41 -1.65 7.07 24.52
N THR A 42 -1.12 6.16 25.34
CA THR A 42 -1.93 5.09 25.93
C THR A 42 -2.90 5.63 26.98
N PHE A 43 -2.53 6.65 27.75
CA PHE A 43 -3.41 7.31 28.71
C PHE A 43 -4.57 8.05 28.03
N SER A 44 -4.30 8.86 27.00
CA SER A 44 -5.35 9.58 26.25
C SER A 44 -6.32 8.63 25.56
N THR A 45 -5.83 7.54 24.97
CA THR A 45 -6.66 6.50 24.35
C THR A 45 -7.57 5.82 25.38
N LEU A 46 -7.07 5.56 26.59
CA LEU A 46 -7.82 4.89 27.65
C LEU A 46 -8.89 5.81 28.26
N LEU A 47 -8.59 7.10 28.42
CA LEU A 47 -9.56 8.11 28.86
C LEU A 47 -10.73 8.19 27.88
N VAL A 48 -10.43 8.35 26.59
CA VAL A 48 -11.46 8.39 25.52
C VAL A 48 -12.28 7.09 25.50
N SER A 49 -11.62 5.94 25.64
CA SER A 49 -12.29 4.64 25.70
C SER A 49 -13.24 4.51 26.89
N ALA A 50 -12.80 4.93 28.08
CA ALA A 50 -13.61 4.91 29.29
C ALA A 50 -14.82 5.85 29.19
N THR A 51 -14.65 7.06 28.65
CA THR A 51 -15.75 8.02 28.45
C THR A 51 -16.83 7.45 27.56
N VAL A 52 -16.47 6.73 26.49
CA VAL A 52 -17.47 6.12 25.62
C VAL A 52 -18.09 4.87 26.23
N ILE A 53 -17.35 4.01 26.93
CA ILE A 53 -17.97 2.88 27.65
C ILE A 53 -19.02 3.40 28.63
N VAL A 54 -18.69 4.42 29.42
CA VAL A 54 -19.62 5.04 30.37
C VAL A 54 -20.82 5.64 29.64
N GLY A 55 -20.60 6.44 28.58
CA GLY A 55 -21.69 7.00 27.78
C GLY A 55 -22.63 5.93 27.19
N THR A 56 -22.05 4.81 26.74
CA THR A 56 -22.79 3.66 26.18
C THR A 56 -23.57 2.88 27.22
N LEU A 57 -23.01 2.70 28.41
CA LEU A 57 -23.72 2.07 29.53
C LEU A 57 -24.86 2.95 30.06
N CYS A 58 -24.64 4.26 30.19
CA CYS A 58 -25.68 5.23 30.55
C CYS A 58 -26.86 5.20 29.57
N ALA A 59 -26.60 4.88 28.31
CA ALA A 59 -27.58 4.70 27.25
C ALA A 59 -28.31 3.34 27.28
N LEU A 60 -27.59 2.25 27.53
CA LEU A 60 -28.13 0.88 27.51
C LEU A 60 -28.93 0.51 28.76
N VAL A 61 -28.53 1.01 29.95
CA VAL A 61 -29.15 0.67 31.23
C VAL A 61 -30.66 1.01 31.27
N PRO A 62 -31.10 2.23 30.85
CA PRO A 62 -32.53 2.56 30.80
C PRO A 62 -33.35 1.66 29.86
N VAL A 63 -32.74 1.22 28.75
CA VAL A 63 -33.37 0.31 27.78
C VAL A 63 -33.55 -1.08 28.39
N CYS A 64 -32.53 -1.59 29.07
CA CYS A 64 -32.58 -2.88 29.76
C CYS A 64 -33.64 -2.90 30.85
N LEU A 65 -33.71 -1.83 31.66
CA LEU A 65 -34.67 -1.71 32.75
C LEU A 65 -36.11 -1.67 32.23
N LYS A 66 -36.35 -1.09 31.05
CA LYS A 66 -37.69 -0.91 30.48
C LYS A 66 -38.18 -2.09 29.63
N HIS A 67 -37.30 -2.71 28.84
CA HIS A 67 -37.69 -3.76 27.88
C HIS A 67 -37.32 -5.19 28.32
N GLN A 68 -36.47 -5.35 29.34
CA GLN A 68 -36.09 -6.64 29.94
C GLN A 68 -35.72 -7.77 28.95
N THR A 69 -35.24 -7.43 27.77
CA THR A 69 -34.76 -8.42 26.80
C THR A 69 -33.41 -8.98 27.26
N SER A 70 -33.26 -10.32 27.28
CA SER A 70 -32.01 -11.03 27.63
C SER A 70 -30.78 -10.45 26.91
N ASP A 71 -30.97 -10.02 25.68
CA ASP A 71 -29.89 -9.59 24.79
C ASP A 71 -29.34 -8.21 25.20
N CYS A 72 -30.19 -7.27 25.59
CA CYS A 72 -29.73 -5.97 26.12
C CYS A 72 -29.07 -6.10 27.49
N ILE A 73 -29.58 -7.00 28.33
CA ILE A 73 -28.97 -7.32 29.62
C ILE A 73 -27.56 -7.87 29.40
N SER A 74 -27.38 -8.79 28.44
CA SER A 74 -26.07 -9.33 28.08
C SER A 74 -25.09 -8.24 27.60
N ALA A 75 -25.53 -7.33 26.72
CA ALA A 75 -24.71 -6.23 26.22
C ALA A 75 -24.25 -5.30 27.36
N THR A 76 -25.15 -5.01 28.29
CA THR A 76 -24.87 -4.15 29.44
C THR A 76 -23.89 -4.79 30.42
N VAL A 77 -24.06 -6.08 30.73
CA VAL A 77 -23.16 -6.85 31.61
C VAL A 77 -21.75 -6.94 31.02
N VAL A 78 -21.63 -7.20 29.72
CA VAL A 78 -20.32 -7.22 29.04
C VAL A 78 -19.67 -5.84 29.06
N GLY A 79 -20.43 -4.76 28.90
CA GLY A 79 -19.93 -3.39 28.98
C GLY A 79 -19.38 -3.03 30.36
N PHE A 80 -20.10 -3.39 31.44
CA PHE A 80 -19.61 -3.19 32.81
C PHE A 80 -18.33 -4.01 33.08
N SER A 81 -18.27 -5.22 32.55
CA SER A 81 -17.07 -6.08 32.67
C SER A 81 -15.85 -5.47 31.98
N LEU A 82 -16.03 -4.84 30.81
CA LEU A 82 -14.98 -4.09 30.12
C LEU A 82 -14.56 -2.84 30.90
N LEU A 83 -15.50 -2.08 31.47
CA LEU A 83 -15.19 -0.91 32.28
C LEU A 83 -14.30 -1.26 33.49
N ILE A 84 -14.64 -2.36 34.18
CA ILE A 84 -13.89 -2.86 35.35
C ILE A 84 -12.54 -3.48 34.91
N GLY A 85 -12.48 -4.09 33.73
CA GLY A 85 -11.28 -4.69 33.18
C GLY A 85 -10.25 -3.69 32.63
N ALA A 86 -10.65 -2.46 32.29
CA ALA A 86 -9.77 -1.46 31.67
C ALA A 86 -8.52 -1.10 32.52
N PRO A 87 -8.64 -0.85 33.84
CA PRO A 87 -7.47 -0.57 34.70
C PRO A 87 -6.52 -1.78 34.84
N VAL A 88 -7.07 -2.99 34.82
CA VAL A 88 -6.30 -4.25 34.93
C VAL A 88 -5.54 -4.52 33.63
N ALA A 89 -6.19 -4.34 32.47
CA ALA A 89 -5.55 -4.49 31.16
C ALA A 89 -4.39 -3.51 30.97
N PHE A 90 -4.53 -2.28 31.47
CA PHE A 90 -3.46 -1.27 31.44
C PHE A 90 -2.26 -1.66 32.30
N ARG A 91 -2.50 -2.05 33.56
CA ARG A 91 -1.45 -2.54 34.49
C ARG A 91 -0.66 -3.71 33.92
N LEU A 92 -1.32 -4.60 33.18
CA LEU A 92 -0.72 -5.80 32.60
C LEU A 92 -0.20 -5.62 31.16
N ARG A 93 -0.22 -4.39 30.61
CA ARG A 93 0.19 -4.07 29.22
C ARG A 93 -0.61 -4.83 28.14
N TYR A 94 -1.84 -5.26 28.44
CA TYR A 94 -2.77 -5.90 27.49
C TYR A 94 -3.71 -4.90 26.79
N CYS A 95 -3.30 -3.63 26.64
CA CYS A 95 -4.12 -2.56 26.05
C CYS A 95 -4.66 -2.93 24.66
N PHE A 96 -3.87 -3.63 23.84
CA PHE A 96 -4.29 -4.04 22.50
C PHE A 96 -5.47 -5.03 22.52
N THR A 97 -5.41 -6.05 23.37
CA THR A 97 -6.49 -7.05 23.53
C THR A 97 -7.76 -6.41 24.10
N PHE A 98 -7.59 -5.47 25.04
CA PHE A 98 -8.70 -4.71 25.60
C PHE A 98 -9.42 -3.86 24.53
N LEU A 99 -8.66 -3.16 23.68
CA LEU A 99 -9.23 -2.37 22.58
C LEU A 99 -9.96 -3.23 21.55
N ILE A 100 -9.46 -4.43 21.24
CA ILE A 100 -10.14 -5.41 20.37
C ILE A 100 -11.49 -5.84 20.97
N ALA A 101 -11.52 -6.14 22.27
CA ALA A 101 -12.74 -6.55 22.95
C ALA A 101 -13.76 -5.39 23.03
N LEU A 102 -13.27 -4.18 23.28
CA LEU A 102 -14.08 -2.96 23.29
C LEU A 102 -14.70 -2.67 21.92
N ASP A 103 -13.91 -2.77 20.85
CA ASP A 103 -14.36 -2.63 19.46
C ASP A 103 -15.46 -3.65 19.10
N ALA A 104 -15.29 -4.90 19.52
CA ALA A 104 -16.28 -5.96 19.28
C ALA A 104 -17.57 -5.70 20.07
N TRP A 105 -17.45 -5.26 21.32
CA TRP A 105 -18.60 -4.93 22.15
C TRP A 105 -19.38 -3.71 21.63
N LEU A 106 -18.69 -2.65 21.20
CA LEU A 106 -19.33 -1.48 20.58
C LEU A 106 -20.14 -1.87 19.35
N GLY A 107 -19.60 -2.76 18.50
CA GLY A 107 -20.32 -3.29 17.34
C GLY A 107 -21.54 -4.12 17.72
N TYR A 108 -21.41 -4.98 18.74
CA TYR A 108 -22.53 -5.75 19.28
C TYR A 108 -23.64 -4.84 19.83
N ALA A 109 -23.28 -3.88 20.70
CA ALA A 109 -24.21 -2.99 21.37
C ALA A 109 -24.97 -2.06 20.41
N LEU A 110 -24.26 -1.46 19.44
CA LEU A 110 -24.85 -0.57 18.44
C LEU A 110 -25.87 -1.31 17.57
N PHE A 111 -25.55 -2.55 17.19
CA PHE A 111 -26.43 -3.36 16.37
C PHE A 111 -27.71 -3.76 17.10
N ARG A 112 -27.60 -4.18 18.36
CA ARG A 112 -28.76 -4.53 19.20
C ARG A 112 -29.67 -3.34 19.51
N LEU A 113 -29.12 -2.14 19.65
CA LEU A 113 -29.92 -0.93 19.83
C LEU A 113 -30.73 -0.57 18.59
N CYS A 114 -30.28 -0.96 17.40
CA CYS A 114 -31.01 -0.72 16.14
C CYS A 114 -32.17 -1.71 15.96
N ASP A 115 -32.02 -2.99 16.34
CA ASP A 115 -33.09 -4.02 16.30
C ASP A 115 -34.25 -3.75 17.29
N LEU A 116 -34.09 -2.82 18.24
CA LEU A 116 -35.16 -2.40 19.14
C LEU A 116 -36.11 -1.35 18.53
N GLN A 117 -35.69 -0.64 17.45
CA GLN A 117 -36.51 0.39 16.78
C GLN A 117 -37.82 -0.09 16.12
N PRO A 118 -37.90 -1.26 15.48
CA PRO A 118 -39.14 -1.72 14.84
C PRO A 118 -40.24 -2.06 15.86
N LYS A 119 -39.86 -2.42 17.09
CA LYS A 119 -40.75 -3.11 18.04
C LYS A 119 -41.43 -2.15 19.02
N THR A 120 -40.93 -0.92 19.17
CA THR A 120 -41.50 0.11 20.05
C THR A 120 -41.30 1.52 19.48
N PRO A 121 -42.27 2.45 19.58
CA PRO A 121 -42.03 3.84 19.24
C PRO A 121 -41.01 4.42 20.23
N LEU A 122 -39.77 4.64 19.75
CA LEU A 122 -38.72 5.17 20.60
C LEU A 122 -39.07 6.59 21.07
N PRO A 123 -38.99 6.88 22.38
CA PRO A 123 -39.00 8.26 22.85
C PRO A 123 -37.78 9.03 22.32
N SER A 124 -37.91 10.34 22.11
CA SER A 124 -36.90 11.21 21.48
C SER A 124 -35.50 11.08 22.09
N TRP A 125 -35.40 10.89 23.41
CA TRP A 125 -34.12 10.72 24.10
C TRP A 125 -33.36 9.45 23.67
N LEU A 126 -34.06 8.38 23.28
CA LEU A 126 -33.44 7.12 22.87
C LEU A 126 -32.86 7.18 21.45
N GLN A 127 -33.46 8.01 20.57
CA GLN A 127 -32.89 8.37 19.27
C GLN A 127 -31.63 9.23 19.44
N THR A 128 -31.66 10.21 20.35
CA THR A 128 -30.48 11.04 20.69
C THR A 128 -29.33 10.17 21.22
N VAL A 129 -29.66 9.17 22.04
CA VAL A 129 -28.71 8.17 22.55
C VAL A 129 -28.07 7.35 21.44
N GLN A 130 -28.86 6.85 20.48
CA GLN A 130 -28.34 6.11 19.33
C GLN A 130 -27.40 6.97 18.48
N ILE A 131 -27.77 8.22 18.22
CA ILE A 131 -26.95 9.17 17.46
C ILE A 131 -25.65 9.50 18.21
N ALA A 132 -25.72 9.75 19.53
CA ALA A 132 -24.55 10.00 20.35
C ALA A 132 -23.59 8.79 20.39
N LEU A 133 -24.12 7.58 20.40
CA LEU A 133 -23.33 6.34 20.31
C LEU A 133 -22.65 6.17 18.95
N LEU A 134 -23.37 6.51 17.89
CA LEU A 134 -22.84 6.54 16.52
C LEU A 134 -21.62 7.46 16.43
N TYR A 135 -21.79 8.72 16.85
CA TYR A 135 -20.72 9.71 16.79
C TYR A 135 -19.59 9.39 17.76
N GLY A 136 -19.91 8.96 18.98
CA GLY A 136 -18.90 8.57 19.98
C GLY A 136 -18.04 7.41 19.51
N SER A 137 -18.64 6.36 18.94
CA SER A 137 -17.91 5.22 18.37
C SER A 137 -17.02 5.64 17.21
N LEU A 138 -17.50 6.51 16.32
CA LEU A 138 -16.74 7.02 15.17
C LEU A 138 -15.57 7.91 15.61
N ILE A 139 -15.74 8.72 16.66
CA ILE A 139 -14.68 9.56 17.25
C ILE A 139 -13.60 8.69 17.89
N ILE A 140 -13.93 7.70 18.72
CA ILE A 140 -12.92 6.76 19.26
C ILE A 140 -12.17 6.08 18.13
N ARG A 141 -12.90 5.68 17.09
CA ARG A 141 -12.31 5.02 15.93
C ARG A 141 -11.32 5.94 15.23
N GLY A 142 -11.68 7.21 15.05
CA GLY A 142 -10.75 8.23 14.56
C GLY A 142 -9.51 8.38 15.44
N VAL A 143 -9.67 8.43 16.76
CA VAL A 143 -8.55 8.58 17.73
C VAL A 143 -7.62 7.36 17.76
N THR A 144 -8.18 6.15 17.86
CA THR A 144 -7.42 4.90 17.84
C THR A 144 -6.68 4.70 16.51
N MET A 145 -7.27 5.16 15.40
CA MET A 145 -6.62 5.13 14.08
C MET A 145 -5.56 6.19 13.91
N ALA A 146 -5.78 7.41 14.37
CA ALA A 146 -4.75 8.44 14.43
C ALA A 146 -3.53 7.89 15.21
N SER A 147 -3.78 7.25 16.36
CA SER A 147 -2.73 6.58 17.13
C SER A 147 -2.01 5.44 16.38
N ASP A 148 -2.73 4.56 15.66
CA ASP A 148 -2.10 3.53 14.81
C ASP A 148 -1.28 4.17 13.67
N ILE A 149 -1.73 5.28 13.08
CA ILE A 149 -1.00 5.96 12.00
C ILE A 149 0.23 6.70 12.50
N PHE A 150 0.12 7.46 13.59
CA PHE A 150 1.25 8.18 14.17
C PHE A 150 2.30 7.21 14.74
N SER A 151 1.90 6.05 15.28
CA SER A 151 2.84 4.99 15.68
C SER A 151 3.51 4.26 14.49
N ARG A 152 2.93 4.32 13.28
CA ARG A 152 3.55 3.84 12.03
C ARG A 152 4.58 4.78 11.45
N ILE A 153 4.47 6.08 11.71
CA ILE A 153 5.50 7.06 11.29
C ILE A 153 6.87 6.70 11.91
N GLY A 154 6.87 6.04 13.08
CA GLY A 154 8.07 5.55 13.77
C GLY A 154 8.39 4.05 13.65
N SER A 155 7.60 3.22 12.95
CA SER A 155 7.87 1.77 12.89
C SER A 155 7.43 1.07 11.60
N SER A 156 8.23 0.08 11.18
CA SER A 156 8.01 -0.77 10.00
C SER A 156 6.75 -1.64 10.13
N ALA A 157 5.58 -1.04 9.99
CA ALA A 157 4.32 -1.76 10.07
C ALA A 157 4.06 -2.50 8.76
N ARG A 158 4.44 -3.78 8.75
CA ARG A 158 4.13 -4.73 7.69
C ARG A 158 2.61 -4.83 7.49
N ILE A 159 2.11 -4.49 6.29
CA ILE A 159 0.70 -4.76 5.92
C ILE A 159 0.49 -6.27 6.06
N THR A 160 -0.49 -6.66 6.87
CA THR A 160 -0.94 -8.04 7.00
C THR A 160 -2.47 -8.06 6.90
N LEU A 161 -3.02 -9.13 6.32
CA LEU A 161 -4.46 -9.32 6.15
C LEU A 161 -5.23 -9.20 7.49
N GLY A 162 -4.59 -9.65 8.58
CA GLY A 162 -5.14 -9.57 9.94
C GLY A 162 -5.14 -8.17 10.56
N ARG A 163 -4.32 -7.22 10.06
CA ARG A 163 -4.25 -5.85 10.58
C ARG A 163 -4.88 -4.80 9.66
N SER A 164 -5.19 -5.15 8.41
CA SER A 164 -5.73 -4.25 7.39
C SER A 164 -7.22 -3.95 7.57
N ALA A 165 -7.99 -4.86 8.18
CA ALA A 165 -9.41 -4.69 8.47
C ALA A 165 -9.69 -4.74 9.99
N PRO A 166 -10.72 -4.04 10.47
CA PRO A 166 -11.11 -4.05 11.88
C PRO A 166 -11.97 -5.29 12.20
N TRP A 167 -11.34 -6.46 12.26
CA TRP A 167 -11.99 -7.77 12.44
C TRP A 167 -12.85 -7.87 13.71
N SER A 168 -12.46 -7.17 14.79
CA SER A 168 -13.20 -7.10 16.05
C SER A 168 -14.60 -6.53 15.87
N CYS A 169 -14.74 -5.38 15.21
CA CYS A 169 -16.03 -4.74 14.96
C CYS A 169 -16.91 -5.59 14.03
N PHE A 170 -16.32 -6.21 13.01
CA PHE A 170 -17.03 -7.13 12.11
C PHE A 170 -17.61 -8.32 12.89
N LEU A 171 -16.82 -8.92 13.77
CA LEU A 171 -17.25 -10.03 14.62
C LEU A 171 -18.35 -9.59 15.60
N GLY A 172 -18.23 -8.40 16.19
CA GLY A 172 -19.24 -7.81 17.07
C GLY A 172 -20.57 -7.59 16.38
N ALA A 173 -20.56 -7.03 15.16
CA ALA A 173 -21.74 -6.86 14.33
C ALA A 173 -22.38 -8.21 13.97
N LEU A 174 -21.56 -9.21 13.60
CA LEU A 174 -22.02 -10.57 13.28
C LEU A 174 -22.75 -11.22 14.46
N LEU A 175 -22.21 -11.10 15.67
CA LEU A 175 -22.85 -11.59 16.90
C LEU A 175 -24.15 -10.86 17.21
N GLY A 176 -24.25 -9.58 16.81
CA GLY A 176 -25.48 -8.79 16.90
C GLY A 176 -26.62 -9.35 16.03
N TYR A 177 -26.30 -10.00 14.91
CA TYR A 177 -27.29 -10.52 13.95
C TYR A 177 -27.84 -11.91 14.29
N TYR A 178 -27.22 -12.66 15.20
CA TYR A 178 -27.54 -14.07 15.46
C TYR A 178 -28.99 -14.32 15.92
N SER A 179 -29.71 -13.30 16.39
CA SER A 179 -31.10 -13.38 16.86
C SER A 179 -32.18 -13.14 15.80
N HIS A 180 -31.80 -12.77 14.56
CA HIS A 180 -32.77 -12.48 13.50
C HIS A 180 -33.31 -13.76 12.83
N PRO A 181 -34.43 -13.68 12.08
CA PRO A 181 -34.89 -14.82 11.29
C PRO A 181 -33.82 -15.25 10.27
N PRO A 182 -33.70 -16.55 9.96
CA PRO A 182 -32.58 -17.11 9.20
C PRO A 182 -32.38 -16.47 7.82
N ASN A 183 -33.45 -16.08 7.15
CA ASN A 183 -33.40 -15.45 5.82
C ASN A 183 -32.80 -14.03 5.87
N ALA A 184 -33.13 -13.25 6.90
CA ALA A 184 -32.55 -11.93 7.11
C ALA A 184 -31.07 -12.05 7.48
N ILE A 185 -30.70 -13.03 8.33
CA ILE A 185 -29.30 -13.27 8.73
C ILE A 185 -28.42 -13.46 7.50
N VAL A 186 -28.82 -14.31 6.54
CA VAL A 186 -28.03 -14.59 5.33
C VAL A 186 -27.79 -13.32 4.52
N LEU A 187 -28.83 -12.50 4.34
CA LEU A 187 -28.76 -11.29 3.54
C LEU A 187 -27.86 -10.23 4.19
N HIS A 188 -27.99 -10.04 5.50
CA HIS A 188 -27.14 -9.13 6.27
C HIS A 188 -25.68 -9.60 6.30
N LEU A 189 -25.46 -10.91 6.41
CA LEU A 189 -24.12 -11.52 6.34
C LEU A 189 -23.46 -11.27 4.99
N LEU A 190 -24.18 -11.45 3.87
CA LEU A 190 -23.68 -11.12 2.53
C LEU A 190 -23.34 -9.64 2.42
N TRP A 191 -24.17 -8.76 2.97
CA TRP A 191 -23.94 -7.32 2.94
C TRP A 191 -22.68 -6.92 3.73
N MET A 192 -22.52 -7.50 4.91
CA MET A 192 -21.34 -7.33 5.76
C MET A 192 -20.07 -7.85 5.08
N ILE A 193 -20.13 -9.03 4.45
CA ILE A 193 -19.01 -9.58 3.67
C ILE A 193 -18.66 -8.64 2.51
N SER A 194 -19.65 -8.07 1.81
CA SER A 194 -19.41 -7.09 0.76
C SER A 194 -18.65 -5.87 1.28
N PHE A 195 -19.04 -5.30 2.42
CA PHE A 195 -18.31 -4.18 3.02
C PHE A 195 -16.88 -4.56 3.40
N LEU A 196 -16.68 -5.72 4.02
CA LEU A 196 -15.37 -6.22 4.40
C LEU A 196 -14.45 -6.40 3.18
N LEU A 197 -14.95 -6.98 2.10
CA LEU A 197 -14.18 -7.18 0.87
C LEU A 197 -13.79 -5.84 0.23
N VAL A 198 -14.71 -4.87 0.17
CA VAL A 198 -14.40 -3.53 -0.36
C VAL A 198 -13.37 -2.83 0.54
N ALA A 199 -13.48 -2.97 1.86
CA ALA A 199 -12.54 -2.40 2.82
C ALA A 199 -11.14 -2.98 2.62
N LEU A 200 -11.07 -4.30 2.44
CA LEU A 200 -9.83 -4.99 2.15
C LEU A 200 -9.24 -4.58 0.79
N ALA A 201 -10.07 -4.48 -0.24
CA ALA A 201 -9.65 -4.00 -1.57
C ALA A 201 -9.08 -2.57 -1.52
N MET A 202 -9.71 -1.68 -0.75
CA MET A 202 -9.17 -0.33 -0.50
C MET A 202 -7.86 -0.36 0.28
N ALA A 203 -7.71 -1.24 1.28
CA ALA A 203 -6.44 -1.40 1.99
C ALA A 203 -5.30 -1.90 1.08
N PHE A 204 -5.63 -2.70 0.06
CA PHE A 204 -4.71 -3.09 -1.01
C PHE A 204 -4.50 -2.00 -2.08
N LYS A 205 -5.17 -0.85 -1.95
CA LYS A 205 -5.17 0.28 -2.89
C LYS A 205 -5.67 -0.07 -4.29
N VAL A 206 -6.65 -0.97 -4.37
CA VAL A 206 -7.37 -1.23 -5.62
C VAL A 206 -8.09 0.05 -6.02
N ARG A 207 -7.67 0.70 -7.10
CA ARG A 207 -8.15 2.03 -7.51
C ARG A 207 -9.67 2.10 -7.66
N MET A 208 -10.27 1.06 -8.24
CA MET A 208 -11.72 0.96 -8.45
C MET A 208 -12.50 0.68 -7.16
N ALA A 209 -11.85 0.26 -6.07
CA ALA A 209 -12.55 -0.02 -4.82
C ALA A 209 -13.16 1.22 -4.19
N ILE A 210 -12.62 2.42 -4.47
CA ILE A 210 -13.21 3.69 -4.02
C ILE A 210 -14.56 3.92 -4.71
N ALA A 211 -14.65 3.66 -6.01
CA ALA A 211 -15.91 3.79 -6.76
C ALA A 211 -16.96 2.76 -6.27
N ILE A 212 -16.54 1.52 -6.01
CA ILE A 212 -17.42 0.49 -5.43
C ILE A 212 -17.85 0.88 -4.02
N PHE A 213 -16.95 1.44 -3.21
CA PHE A 213 -17.25 1.96 -1.88
C PHE A 213 -18.36 3.01 -1.93
N PHE A 214 -18.20 4.05 -2.77
CA PHE A 214 -19.24 5.06 -2.92
C PHE A 214 -20.55 4.46 -3.45
N SER A 215 -20.49 3.57 -4.44
CA SER A 215 -21.68 2.92 -4.99
C SER A 215 -22.43 2.11 -3.93
N LEU A 216 -21.70 1.34 -3.12
CA LEU A 216 -22.27 0.50 -2.06
C LEU A 216 -22.84 1.36 -0.92
N VAL A 217 -22.14 2.42 -0.49
CA VAL A 217 -22.63 3.36 0.52
C VAL A 217 -23.84 4.15 0.03
N MET A 218 -23.86 4.58 -1.23
CA MET A 218 -25.03 5.26 -1.81
C MET A 218 -26.21 4.30 -1.90
N TYR A 219 -25.97 3.05 -2.33
CA TYR A 219 -27.00 2.02 -2.38
C TYR A 219 -27.59 1.71 -0.99
N THR A 220 -26.76 1.71 0.05
CA THR A 220 -27.21 1.49 1.44
C THR A 220 -27.95 2.69 2.01
N ALA A 221 -27.43 3.91 1.81
CA ALA A 221 -27.96 5.14 2.38
C ALA A 221 -29.29 5.57 1.73
N PHE A 222 -29.42 5.43 0.42
CA PHE A 222 -30.61 5.85 -0.33
C PHE A 222 -31.64 4.73 -0.52
N GLY A 223 -31.48 3.63 0.20
CA GLY A 223 -32.55 2.64 0.36
C GLY A 223 -32.74 1.70 -0.82
N GLY A 224 -31.69 1.30 -1.52
CA GLY A 224 -31.76 0.21 -2.52
C GLY A 224 -32.39 -1.07 -1.95
N GLY A 225 -32.28 -1.31 -0.63
CA GLY A 225 -32.98 -2.39 0.07
C GLY A 225 -34.47 -2.16 0.37
N ARG A 226 -34.96 -0.91 0.43
CA ARG A 226 -36.38 -0.60 0.73
C ARG A 226 -37.32 -0.82 -0.44
N ALA A 227 -36.82 -0.64 -1.67
CA ALA A 227 -37.63 -0.82 -2.88
C ALA A 227 -37.78 -2.29 -3.30
N LEU A 228 -36.95 -3.19 -2.75
CA LEU A 228 -36.74 -4.55 -3.26
C LEU A 228 -37.07 -5.67 -2.27
N LEU A 229 -37.29 -5.32 -1.01
CA LEU A 229 -37.77 -6.26 0.00
C LEU A 229 -39.23 -5.92 0.30
N ALA A 230 -40.10 -6.89 0.11
CA ALA A 230 -41.49 -6.84 0.57
C ALA A 230 -41.61 -6.88 2.11
N GLU A 231 -40.48 -6.85 2.86
CA GLU A 231 -40.41 -6.79 4.31
C GLU A 231 -39.72 -5.49 4.77
N PRO A 232 -40.14 -4.89 5.90
CA PRO A 232 -39.66 -3.60 6.33
C PRO A 232 -38.26 -3.73 6.95
N ILE A 233 -37.21 -3.67 6.13
CA ILE A 233 -35.89 -3.25 6.65
C ILE A 233 -36.11 -1.87 7.26
N THR A 234 -35.84 -1.76 8.55
CA THR A 234 -36.12 -0.51 9.26
C THR A 234 -35.07 0.53 8.95
N ILE A 235 -35.43 1.80 9.16
CA ILE A 235 -34.49 2.93 9.07
C ILE A 235 -33.29 2.70 10.00
N ALA A 236 -33.51 2.03 11.13
CA ALA A 236 -32.48 1.70 12.10
C ALA A 236 -31.43 0.72 11.55
N ASP A 237 -31.86 -0.33 10.85
CA ASP A 237 -30.95 -1.32 10.26
C ASP A 237 -30.03 -0.68 9.22
N GLN A 238 -30.55 0.29 8.46
CA GLN A 238 -29.75 1.06 7.50
C GLN A 238 -28.72 1.96 8.19
N ILE A 239 -29.11 2.65 9.27
CA ILE A 239 -28.21 3.49 10.06
C ILE A 239 -27.10 2.63 10.69
N ALA A 240 -27.44 1.46 11.23
CA ALA A 240 -26.47 0.50 11.77
C ALA A 240 -25.45 0.08 10.69
N MET A 241 -25.94 -0.28 9.50
CA MET A 241 -25.11 -0.74 8.39
C MET A 241 -24.20 0.36 7.83
N VAL A 242 -24.70 1.59 7.68
CA VAL A 242 -23.87 2.74 7.27
C VAL A 242 -22.78 3.04 8.31
N THR A 243 -23.07 2.82 9.59
CA THR A 243 -22.11 3.03 10.67
C THR A 243 -21.01 1.98 10.70
N VAL A 244 -21.40 0.71 10.56
CA VAL A 244 -20.46 -0.41 10.46
C VAL A 244 -19.60 -0.27 9.19
N ALA A 245 -20.18 0.16 8.07
CA ALA A 245 -19.44 0.54 6.88
C ALA A 245 -18.43 1.65 7.20
N GLY A 246 -18.86 2.75 7.84
CA GLY A 246 -17.97 3.81 8.31
C GLY A 246 -16.77 3.27 9.08
N TRP A 247 -17.00 2.39 10.06
CA TRP A 247 -15.92 1.77 10.84
C TRP A 247 -14.98 0.90 10.01
N LEU A 248 -15.53 0.06 9.13
CA LEU A 248 -14.77 -0.83 8.25
C LEU A 248 -13.88 -0.04 7.29
N PHE A 249 -14.38 1.09 6.80
CA PHE A 249 -13.73 1.89 5.76
C PHE A 249 -12.77 2.95 6.30
N THR A 250 -12.91 3.38 7.55
CA THR A 250 -12.06 4.46 8.11
C THR A 250 -10.56 4.12 8.00
N LYS A 251 -10.13 2.89 8.34
CA LYS A 251 -8.71 2.49 8.25
C LYS A 251 -8.21 2.33 6.81
N PRO A 252 -8.90 1.60 5.92
CA PRO A 252 -8.56 1.54 4.50
C PRO A 252 -8.45 2.90 3.83
N LEU A 253 -9.37 3.83 4.12
CA LEU A 253 -9.33 5.20 3.58
C LEU A 253 -8.06 5.94 4.00
N LEU A 254 -7.60 5.76 5.23
CA LEU A 254 -6.35 6.34 5.71
C LEU A 254 -5.13 5.63 5.10
N LEU A 255 -5.20 4.31 4.89
CA LEU A 255 -4.15 3.55 4.21
C LEU A 255 -4.00 3.96 2.74
N LEU A 256 -4.99 4.59 2.09
CA LEU A 256 -4.80 5.16 0.76
C LEU A 256 -3.68 6.21 0.75
N PHE A 257 -3.54 6.97 1.84
CA PHE A 257 -2.48 7.95 2.05
C PHE A 257 -1.15 7.35 2.56
N ASP A 258 -1.11 6.05 2.89
CA ASP A 258 0.13 5.39 3.34
C ASP A 258 1.13 5.29 2.20
N VAL A 259 2.14 6.14 2.18
CA VAL A 259 3.16 6.14 1.13
C VAL A 259 4.31 5.16 1.39
N CYS A 260 4.28 4.46 2.53
CA CYS A 260 5.35 3.56 2.93
C CYS A 260 5.27 2.18 2.28
N THR A 261 4.22 1.83 1.52
CA THR A 261 4.09 0.46 0.99
C THR A 261 4.09 0.44 -0.54
N ASN A 262 4.99 -0.36 -1.13
CA ASN A 262 5.07 -0.51 -2.59
C ASN A 262 3.96 -1.38 -3.13
N ALA A 263 3.62 -1.19 -4.42
CA ALA A 263 2.60 -1.99 -5.10
C ALA A 263 2.94 -3.50 -5.08
N VAL A 264 4.21 -3.84 -5.34
CA VAL A 264 4.71 -5.22 -5.27
C VAL A 264 4.63 -5.76 -3.84
N GLN A 265 5.08 -4.98 -2.84
CA GLN A 265 5.03 -5.38 -1.43
C GLN A 265 3.60 -5.66 -0.93
N ARG A 266 2.61 -4.91 -1.41
CA ARG A 266 1.18 -5.17 -1.13
C ARG A 266 0.73 -6.51 -1.70
N CYS A 267 1.10 -6.82 -2.95
CA CYS A 267 0.78 -8.10 -3.58
C CYS A 267 1.47 -9.28 -2.87
N MET A 268 2.69 -9.09 -2.38
CA MET A 268 3.45 -10.12 -1.64
C MET A 268 2.75 -10.61 -0.37
N VAL A 269 1.80 -9.85 0.18
CA VAL A 269 0.99 -10.31 1.34
C VAL A 269 0.20 -11.57 0.99
N ILE A 270 -0.31 -11.68 -0.23
CA ILE A 270 -1.11 -12.83 -0.69
C ILE A 270 -0.22 -14.02 -1.00
N PHE A 271 0.93 -13.79 -1.63
CA PHE A 271 1.90 -14.85 -1.97
C PHE A 271 2.63 -15.43 -0.76
N LYS A 272 2.64 -14.71 0.36
CA LYS A 272 3.19 -15.19 1.64
C LYS A 272 2.15 -15.92 2.50
N LEU A 273 0.90 -16.03 2.05
CA LEU A 273 -0.11 -16.83 2.75
C LEU A 273 0.30 -18.31 2.72
N ASN A 274 -0.01 -19.01 3.81
CA ASN A 274 0.12 -20.46 3.80
C ASN A 274 -0.87 -21.08 2.80
N ARG A 275 -0.57 -22.30 2.34
CA ARG A 275 -1.39 -23.01 1.34
C ARG A 275 -2.85 -23.18 1.77
N TRP A 276 -3.09 -23.41 3.06
CA TRP A 276 -4.43 -23.55 3.62
C TRP A 276 -5.26 -22.28 3.48
N THR A 277 -4.70 -21.12 3.86
CA THR A 277 -5.40 -19.83 3.74
C THR A 277 -5.67 -19.49 2.29
N TYR A 278 -4.70 -19.75 1.40
CA TYR A 278 -4.89 -19.58 -0.03
C TYR A 278 -6.04 -20.45 -0.57
N ASN A 279 -6.08 -21.73 -0.21
CA ASN A 279 -7.15 -22.64 -0.62
C ASN A 279 -8.53 -22.18 -0.10
N ILE A 280 -8.60 -21.68 1.13
CA ILE A 280 -9.85 -21.12 1.68
C ILE A 280 -10.31 -19.91 0.86
N LEU A 281 -9.40 -19.00 0.48
CA LEU A 281 -9.73 -17.86 -0.37
C LEU A 281 -10.19 -18.31 -1.76
N LEU A 282 -9.56 -19.33 -2.34
CA LEU A 282 -9.93 -19.88 -3.63
C LEU A 282 -11.33 -20.52 -3.59
N VAL A 283 -11.63 -21.30 -2.55
CA VAL A 283 -12.96 -21.91 -2.34
C VAL A 283 -14.01 -20.83 -2.10
N GLY A 284 -13.70 -19.80 -1.30
CA GLY A 284 -14.61 -18.66 -1.09
C GLY A 284 -14.91 -17.90 -2.38
N ASN A 285 -13.91 -17.73 -3.25
CA ASN A 285 -14.09 -17.12 -4.57
C ASN A 285 -14.98 -17.99 -5.48
N LEU A 286 -14.75 -19.32 -5.51
CA LEU A 286 -15.63 -20.25 -6.23
C LEU A 286 -17.08 -20.16 -5.75
N LEU A 287 -17.29 -20.07 -4.43
CA LEU A 287 -18.63 -19.91 -3.86
C LEU A 287 -19.27 -18.58 -4.28
N ALA A 288 -18.50 -17.48 -4.35
CA ALA A 288 -18.99 -16.19 -4.82
C ALA A 288 -19.43 -16.24 -6.30
N VAL A 289 -18.66 -16.93 -7.15
CA VAL A 289 -19.02 -17.16 -8.56
C VAL A 289 -20.33 -17.94 -8.66
N VAL A 290 -20.46 -19.05 -7.92
CA VAL A 290 -21.69 -19.85 -7.92
C VAL A 290 -22.88 -19.03 -7.41
N LEU A 291 -22.71 -18.29 -6.31
CA LEU A 291 -23.75 -17.43 -5.74
C LEU A 291 -24.24 -16.39 -6.75
N PHE A 292 -23.32 -15.71 -7.42
CA PHE A 292 -23.64 -14.74 -8.46
C PHE A 292 -24.37 -15.39 -9.63
N GLY A 293 -23.86 -16.51 -10.15
CA GLY A 293 -24.48 -17.23 -11.28
C GLY A 293 -25.92 -17.65 -10.96
N VAL A 294 -26.16 -18.19 -9.76
CA VAL A 294 -27.51 -18.55 -9.30
C VAL A 294 -28.40 -17.31 -9.18
N ALA A 295 -27.92 -16.24 -8.54
CA ALA A 295 -28.69 -15.01 -8.36
C ALA A 295 -29.09 -14.37 -9.70
N GLN A 296 -28.16 -14.28 -10.66
CA GLN A 296 -28.44 -13.76 -12.00
C GLN A 296 -29.39 -14.64 -12.80
N THR A 297 -29.28 -15.97 -12.65
CA THR A 297 -30.21 -16.89 -13.33
C THR A 297 -31.63 -16.74 -12.79
N VAL A 298 -31.79 -16.60 -11.47
CA VAL A 298 -33.10 -16.34 -10.86
C VAL A 298 -33.67 -14.99 -11.32
N ALA A 299 -32.85 -13.94 -11.39
CA ALA A 299 -33.26 -12.64 -11.91
C ALA A 299 -33.72 -12.73 -13.38
N ALA A 300 -32.96 -13.44 -14.23
CA ALA A 300 -33.29 -13.64 -15.64
C ALA A 300 -34.64 -14.38 -15.83
N LEU A 301 -34.94 -15.37 -14.97
CA LEU A 301 -36.23 -16.10 -15.00
C LEU A 301 -37.43 -15.20 -14.63
N ARG A 302 -37.21 -14.13 -13.86
CA ARG A 302 -38.24 -13.16 -13.49
C ARG A 302 -38.50 -12.11 -14.57
N HIS A 303 -37.65 -12.02 -15.58
CA HIS A 303 -37.79 -11.02 -16.64
C HIS A 303 -39.10 -11.16 -17.41
N ARG A 304 -39.79 -10.04 -17.67
CA ARG A 304 -41.11 -10.03 -18.34
C ARG A 304 -41.04 -10.56 -19.78
N GLN A 305 -39.91 -10.32 -20.46
CA GLN A 305 -39.60 -10.82 -21.80
C GLN A 305 -38.59 -11.97 -21.74
N ARG A 306 -39.01 -13.12 -21.19
CA ARG A 306 -38.12 -14.26 -20.90
C ARG A 306 -37.36 -14.76 -22.12
N ILE A 307 -38.01 -14.83 -23.28
CA ILE A 307 -37.43 -15.41 -24.51
C ILE A 307 -36.26 -14.55 -25.01
N VAL A 308 -36.43 -13.23 -25.06
CA VAL A 308 -35.40 -12.29 -25.52
C VAL A 308 -34.26 -12.20 -24.52
N ALA A 309 -34.57 -12.04 -23.23
CA ALA A 309 -33.55 -11.98 -22.18
C ALA A 309 -32.71 -13.27 -22.14
N PHE A 310 -33.35 -14.45 -22.24
CA PHE A 310 -32.65 -15.74 -22.23
C PHE A 310 -31.77 -15.93 -23.48
N SER A 311 -32.19 -15.45 -24.65
CA SER A 311 -31.41 -15.56 -25.89
C SER A 311 -30.06 -14.83 -25.84
N VAL A 312 -29.96 -13.76 -25.03
CA VAL A 312 -28.71 -13.01 -24.81
C VAL A 312 -27.99 -13.52 -23.55
N PHE A 313 -28.73 -13.80 -22.48
CA PHE A 313 -28.19 -14.24 -21.19
C PHE A 313 -27.51 -15.61 -21.27
N ALA A 314 -28.11 -16.59 -21.97
CA ALA A 314 -27.56 -17.95 -22.06
C ALA A 314 -26.16 -18.00 -22.72
N PRO A 315 -25.94 -17.44 -23.93
CA PRO A 315 -24.61 -17.45 -24.54
C PRO A 315 -23.60 -16.63 -23.73
N ALA A 316 -24.00 -15.47 -23.19
CA ALA A 316 -23.13 -14.66 -22.33
C ALA A 316 -22.75 -15.40 -21.03
N GLY A 317 -23.69 -16.14 -20.44
CA GLY A 317 -23.49 -16.94 -19.23
C GLY A 317 -22.58 -18.14 -19.47
N ILE A 318 -22.71 -18.83 -20.60
CA ILE A 318 -21.81 -19.93 -20.99
C ILE A 318 -20.39 -19.38 -21.18
N LEU A 319 -20.24 -18.27 -21.91
CA LEU A 319 -18.93 -17.65 -22.11
C LEU A 319 -18.33 -17.16 -20.78
N TRP A 320 -19.14 -16.56 -19.91
CA TRP A 320 -18.74 -16.16 -18.57
C TRP A 320 -18.24 -17.36 -17.74
N LEU A 321 -18.91 -18.51 -17.78
CA LEU A 321 -18.45 -19.74 -17.11
C LEU A 321 -17.12 -20.24 -17.69
N LEU A 322 -16.97 -20.27 -19.01
CA LEU A 322 -15.73 -20.68 -19.67
C LEU A 322 -14.54 -19.76 -19.29
N LEU A 323 -14.76 -18.45 -19.25
CA LEU A 323 -13.77 -17.48 -18.78
C LEU A 323 -13.41 -17.72 -17.31
N HIS A 324 -14.39 -18.04 -16.46
CA HIS A 324 -14.13 -18.36 -15.05
C HIS A 324 -13.32 -19.65 -14.86
N LEU A 325 -13.45 -20.64 -15.73
CA LEU A 325 -12.58 -21.83 -15.70
C LEU A 325 -11.12 -21.45 -15.98
N LEU A 326 -10.87 -20.57 -16.96
CA LEU A 326 -9.54 -20.05 -17.25
C LEU A 326 -9.02 -19.19 -16.09
N TYR A 327 -9.87 -18.38 -15.48
CA TYR A 327 -9.56 -17.56 -14.32
C TYR A 327 -9.10 -18.40 -13.13
N PHE A 328 -9.84 -19.47 -12.78
CA PHE A 328 -9.45 -20.35 -11.68
C PHE A 328 -8.17 -21.13 -12.00
N ARG A 329 -7.94 -21.49 -13.26
CA ARG A 329 -6.67 -22.09 -13.70
C ARG A 329 -5.51 -21.12 -13.50
N ALA A 330 -5.69 -19.83 -13.85
CA ALA A 330 -4.69 -18.79 -13.65
C ALA A 330 -4.41 -18.50 -12.16
N LEU A 331 -5.44 -18.50 -11.32
CA LEU A 331 -5.24 -18.42 -9.87
C LEU A 331 -4.51 -19.66 -9.35
N TRP A 332 -4.93 -20.85 -9.75
CA TRP A 332 -4.29 -22.09 -9.33
C TRP A 332 -2.81 -22.15 -9.70
N SER A 333 -2.41 -21.66 -10.87
CA SER A 333 -0.99 -21.62 -11.24
C SER A 333 -0.16 -20.71 -10.34
N LEU A 334 -0.76 -19.66 -9.79
CA LEU A 334 -0.14 -18.77 -8.78
C LEU A 334 -0.11 -19.37 -7.37
N SER A 335 -0.87 -20.44 -7.11
CA SER A 335 -0.92 -21.09 -5.79
C SER A 335 0.28 -22.01 -5.51
N CYS A 336 1.13 -22.27 -6.52
CA CYS A 336 2.32 -23.08 -6.35
C CYS A 336 3.25 -22.43 -5.31
N PRO A 337 3.65 -23.17 -4.26
CA PRO A 337 4.38 -22.59 -3.14
C PRO A 337 5.71 -22.03 -3.62
N LEU A 338 5.96 -20.76 -3.30
CA LEU A 338 7.29 -20.16 -3.30
C LEU A 338 8.13 -20.69 -2.11
N GLU A 339 7.88 -21.90 -1.61
CA GLU A 339 8.69 -22.54 -0.57
C GLU A 339 10.05 -22.90 -1.15
N SER A 340 11.15 -22.52 -0.48
CA SER A 340 12.49 -23.01 -0.85
C SER A 340 12.82 -24.23 0.00
N PRO A 341 13.26 -25.34 -0.60
CA PRO A 341 13.87 -26.44 0.14
C PRO A 341 15.18 -26.03 0.82
N ASN A 342 15.88 -25.02 0.32
CA ASN A 342 17.17 -24.53 0.83
C ASN A 342 17.14 -23.01 0.93
N GLY A 343 17.44 -22.46 2.12
CA GLY A 343 17.29 -21.04 2.43
C GLY A 343 17.84 -20.07 1.38
N GLN A 344 17.06 -19.00 1.15
CA GLN A 344 17.32 -17.84 0.28
C GLN A 344 17.28 -18.13 -1.24
N PRO A 345 16.15 -17.79 -1.89
CA PRO A 345 15.97 -16.41 -2.33
C PRO A 345 14.72 -15.73 -1.76
N CYS A 346 14.78 -14.39 -1.67
CA CYS A 346 13.69 -13.54 -1.24
C CYS A 346 12.44 -13.77 -2.13
N ALA A 347 11.25 -13.75 -1.55
CA ALA A 347 10.01 -14.13 -2.25
C ALA A 347 9.70 -13.25 -3.48
N GLU A 348 10.20 -12.01 -3.51
CA GLU A 348 10.09 -11.09 -4.65
C GLU A 348 10.91 -11.57 -5.86
N ARG A 349 12.16 -12.02 -5.64
CA ARG A 349 13.01 -12.59 -6.70
C ARG A 349 12.38 -13.82 -7.34
N LYS A 350 11.84 -14.74 -6.54
CA LYS A 350 11.15 -15.93 -7.07
C LYS A 350 9.92 -15.57 -7.89
N LEU A 351 9.12 -14.62 -7.42
CA LEU A 351 7.93 -14.17 -8.14
C LEU A 351 8.31 -13.53 -9.48
N ARG A 352 9.37 -12.72 -9.52
CA ARG A 352 9.91 -12.15 -10.76
C ARG A 352 10.40 -13.24 -11.72
N THR A 353 11.13 -14.25 -11.24
CA THR A 353 11.55 -15.39 -12.08
C THR A 353 10.35 -16.21 -12.59
N TYR A 354 9.34 -16.42 -11.75
CA TYR A 354 8.11 -17.11 -12.16
C TYR A 354 7.37 -16.33 -13.24
N VAL A 355 7.16 -15.02 -13.06
CA VAL A 355 6.51 -14.18 -14.08
C VAL A 355 7.36 -14.15 -15.35
N GLY A 356 8.68 -14.05 -15.27
CA GLY A 356 9.55 -14.05 -16.44
C GLY A 356 9.53 -15.37 -17.25
N LYS A 357 9.36 -16.52 -16.60
CA LYS A 357 9.40 -17.84 -17.25
C LYS A 357 8.04 -18.44 -17.60
N CYS A 358 7.01 -18.16 -16.80
CA CYS A 358 5.69 -18.76 -16.90
C CYS A 358 4.61 -17.77 -17.34
N PHE A 359 5.00 -16.66 -17.98
CA PHE A 359 4.05 -15.65 -18.42
C PHE A 359 3.08 -16.21 -19.48
N ASP A 360 1.79 -16.06 -19.23
CA ASP A 360 0.72 -16.34 -20.19
C ASP A 360 -0.22 -15.12 -20.27
N PRO A 361 -0.22 -14.34 -21.37
CA PRO A 361 -1.12 -13.20 -21.55
C PRO A 361 -2.59 -13.54 -21.28
N VAL A 362 -3.00 -14.77 -21.61
CA VAL A 362 -4.37 -15.25 -21.39
C VAL A 362 -4.66 -15.27 -19.89
N ALA A 363 -3.79 -15.85 -19.08
CA ALA A 363 -3.96 -15.90 -17.62
C ALA A 363 -4.03 -14.51 -16.97
N PHE A 364 -3.26 -13.54 -17.48
CA PHE A 364 -3.21 -12.18 -16.95
C PHE A 364 -4.40 -11.30 -17.37
N MET A 365 -4.96 -11.51 -18.56
CA MET A 365 -6.08 -10.72 -19.06
C MET A 365 -7.45 -11.37 -18.83
N THR A 366 -7.49 -12.67 -18.54
CA THR A 366 -8.75 -13.38 -18.23
C THR A 366 -9.56 -12.72 -17.11
N PRO A 367 -8.97 -12.29 -15.97
CA PRO A 367 -9.72 -11.60 -14.92
C PRO A 367 -10.41 -10.32 -15.40
N LEU A 368 -9.81 -9.60 -16.36
CA LEU A 368 -10.40 -8.41 -16.97
C LEU A 368 -11.59 -8.78 -17.85
N ALA A 369 -11.48 -9.86 -18.62
CA ALA A 369 -12.62 -10.38 -19.39
C ALA A 369 -13.75 -10.85 -18.46
N CYS A 370 -13.43 -11.55 -17.37
CA CYS A 370 -14.40 -11.98 -16.35
C CYS A 370 -15.22 -10.81 -15.82
N ILE A 371 -14.58 -9.72 -15.36
CA ILE A 371 -15.32 -8.57 -14.81
C ILE A 371 -16.21 -7.89 -15.86
N ILE A 372 -15.78 -7.80 -17.13
CA ILE A 372 -16.61 -7.25 -18.21
C ILE A 372 -17.86 -8.10 -18.42
N PHE A 373 -17.72 -9.43 -18.42
CA PHE A 373 -18.86 -10.33 -18.56
C PHE A 373 -19.75 -10.35 -17.30
N THR A 374 -19.17 -10.28 -16.10
CA THR A 374 -19.89 -10.15 -14.83
C THR A 374 -20.75 -8.87 -14.83
N ALA A 375 -20.17 -7.74 -15.22
CA ALA A 375 -20.90 -6.48 -15.39
C ALA A 375 -21.97 -6.55 -16.48
N SER A 376 -21.70 -7.24 -17.58
CA SER A 376 -22.67 -7.42 -18.68
C SER A 376 -23.88 -8.26 -18.25
N LEU A 377 -23.67 -9.38 -17.54
CA LEU A 377 -24.75 -10.22 -17.01
C LEU A 377 -25.59 -9.47 -15.99
N ALA A 378 -24.95 -8.71 -15.09
CA ALA A 378 -25.67 -7.83 -14.17
C ALA A 378 -26.43 -6.72 -14.92
N GLY A 379 -25.86 -6.16 -15.98
CA GLY A 379 -26.50 -5.13 -16.81
C GLY A 379 -27.73 -5.63 -17.56
N ILE A 380 -27.69 -6.84 -18.12
CA ILE A 380 -28.83 -7.47 -18.82
C ILE A 380 -30.02 -7.60 -17.86
N ASN A 381 -29.76 -7.96 -16.60
CA ASN A 381 -30.79 -8.16 -15.59
C ASN A 381 -31.10 -6.89 -14.77
N TRP A 382 -30.70 -5.70 -15.24
CA TRP A 382 -30.75 -4.49 -14.43
C TRP A 382 -32.14 -4.17 -13.86
N LEU A 383 -33.17 -4.32 -14.68
CA LEU A 383 -34.56 -4.02 -14.33
C LEU A 383 -35.19 -5.03 -13.36
N THR A 384 -34.54 -6.19 -13.17
CA THR A 384 -35.01 -7.29 -12.33
C THR A 384 -34.10 -7.54 -11.12
N HIS A 385 -33.16 -6.63 -10.84
CA HIS A 385 -32.16 -6.83 -9.78
C HIS A 385 -32.79 -6.98 -8.40
N ASP A 386 -32.72 -8.19 -7.86
CA ASP A 386 -32.91 -8.51 -6.45
C ASP A 386 -31.80 -7.90 -5.58
N LEU A 387 -32.06 -7.69 -4.29
CA LEU A 387 -30.99 -7.36 -3.34
C LEU A 387 -29.89 -8.46 -3.30
N LEU A 388 -30.27 -9.72 -3.43
CA LEU A 388 -29.32 -10.85 -3.54
C LEU A 388 -28.44 -10.71 -4.80
N SER A 389 -29.03 -10.29 -5.91
CA SER A 389 -28.34 -10.05 -7.18
C SER A 389 -27.34 -8.90 -7.07
N ALA A 390 -27.76 -7.78 -6.44
CA ALA A 390 -26.89 -6.63 -6.19
C ALA A 390 -25.73 -6.96 -5.24
N LEU A 391 -25.98 -7.67 -4.13
CA LEU A 391 -24.94 -8.05 -3.16
C LEU A 391 -23.97 -9.08 -3.74
N SER A 392 -24.46 -10.09 -4.45
CA SER A 392 -23.60 -11.07 -5.10
C SER A 392 -22.73 -10.44 -6.20
N PHE A 393 -23.27 -9.47 -6.95
CA PHE A 393 -22.49 -8.66 -7.89
C PHE A 393 -21.38 -7.89 -7.15
N GLY A 394 -21.71 -7.14 -6.09
CA GLY A 394 -20.73 -6.36 -5.32
C GLY A 394 -19.61 -7.23 -4.72
N ILE A 395 -19.93 -8.42 -4.22
CA ILE A 395 -18.95 -9.39 -3.71
C ILE A 395 -18.03 -9.86 -4.85
N LEU A 396 -18.60 -10.41 -5.92
CA LEU A 396 -17.82 -10.99 -7.02
C LEU A 396 -16.98 -9.92 -7.73
N SER A 397 -17.58 -8.77 -8.06
CA SER A 397 -16.88 -7.68 -8.75
C SER A 397 -15.70 -7.15 -7.94
N THR A 398 -15.83 -7.09 -6.61
CA THR A 398 -14.73 -6.66 -5.73
C THR A 398 -13.58 -7.66 -5.75
N ILE A 399 -13.89 -8.97 -5.73
CA ILE A 399 -12.86 -10.02 -5.82
C ILE A 399 -12.18 -9.99 -7.20
N GLU A 400 -12.97 -9.97 -8.27
CA GLU A 400 -12.45 -9.90 -9.65
C GLU A 400 -11.57 -8.67 -9.85
N LEU A 401 -12.01 -7.48 -9.43
CA LEU A 401 -11.22 -6.24 -9.53
C LEU A 401 -9.95 -6.27 -8.70
N THR A 402 -9.98 -6.94 -7.54
CA THR A 402 -8.78 -7.14 -6.72
C THR A 402 -7.79 -8.05 -7.45
N VAL A 403 -8.25 -9.14 -8.06
CA VAL A 403 -7.40 -10.03 -8.86
C VAL A 403 -6.88 -9.33 -10.11
N VAL A 404 -7.72 -8.59 -10.84
CA VAL A 404 -7.29 -7.74 -11.97
C VAL A 404 -6.18 -6.81 -11.52
N HIS A 405 -6.35 -6.10 -10.39
CA HIS A 405 -5.33 -5.19 -9.87
C HIS A 405 -4.03 -5.90 -9.52
N ILE A 406 -4.08 -7.07 -8.88
CA ILE A 406 -2.89 -7.86 -8.53
C ILE A 406 -2.18 -8.34 -9.78
N MET A 407 -2.91 -8.95 -10.73
CA MET A 407 -2.35 -9.44 -11.99
C MET A 407 -1.74 -8.31 -12.80
N HIS A 408 -2.42 -7.17 -12.85
CA HIS A 408 -1.92 -5.96 -13.51
C HIS A 408 -0.68 -5.39 -12.82
N THR A 409 -0.67 -5.36 -11.49
CA THR A 409 0.49 -4.92 -10.71
C THR A 409 1.67 -5.85 -10.91
N MET A 410 1.45 -7.16 -11.00
CA MET A 410 2.50 -8.13 -11.35
C MET A 410 2.99 -7.91 -12.79
N PHE A 411 2.09 -7.70 -13.74
CA PHE A 411 2.46 -7.39 -15.11
C PHE A 411 3.36 -6.14 -15.20
N LYS A 412 3.10 -5.10 -14.39
CA LYS A 412 3.90 -3.87 -14.34
C LYS A 412 5.14 -3.92 -13.44
N GLY A 413 5.08 -4.68 -12.34
CA GLY A 413 6.11 -4.69 -11.30
C GLY A 413 7.34 -5.51 -11.65
N PHE A 414 7.28 -6.30 -12.74
CA PHE A 414 8.35 -7.20 -13.16
C PHE A 414 8.93 -6.82 -14.52
N ASP A 415 9.08 -5.51 -14.80
CA ASP A 415 9.91 -5.08 -15.92
C ASP A 415 11.37 -5.54 -15.70
N ASN A 416 12.09 -5.86 -16.78
CA ASN A 416 13.51 -6.19 -16.67
C ASN A 416 14.27 -4.93 -16.23
N CYS A 417 14.89 -5.01 -15.06
CA CYS A 417 15.62 -3.91 -14.44
C CYS A 417 17.05 -4.35 -14.21
N VAL A 418 17.98 -3.50 -14.64
CA VAL A 418 19.41 -3.67 -14.39
C VAL A 418 19.93 -2.51 -13.56
N VAL A 419 20.88 -2.77 -12.68
CA VAL A 419 21.56 -1.75 -11.87
C VAL A 419 23.05 -1.72 -12.11
N LEU A 420 23.59 -0.51 -12.26
CA LEU A 420 25.02 -0.20 -12.21
C LEU A 420 25.28 0.74 -11.03
N GLY A 421 26.27 0.42 -10.20
CA GLY A 421 26.70 1.22 -9.07
C GLY A 421 28.17 1.58 -9.13
N ILE A 422 28.46 2.89 -9.11
CA ILE A 422 29.80 3.45 -9.08
C ILE A 422 29.96 4.21 -7.77
N ALA A 423 30.78 3.68 -6.86
CA ALA A 423 31.10 4.36 -5.61
C ALA A 423 32.60 4.70 -5.57
N THR A 424 32.93 5.97 -5.37
CA THR A 424 34.30 6.47 -5.21
C THR A 424 34.47 7.11 -3.82
N PRO A 425 35.70 7.26 -3.30
CA PRO A 425 35.94 7.99 -2.07
C PRO A 425 35.54 9.47 -2.18
N VAL A 426 35.18 10.04 -1.03
CA VAL A 426 34.93 11.47 -0.80
C VAL A 426 35.93 11.89 0.29
N ASP A 427 36.93 12.72 0.00
CA ASP A 427 38.11 12.98 0.87
C ASP A 427 37.75 13.53 2.28
N SER A 428 38.48 13.31 3.38
CA SER A 428 39.94 13.19 3.61
C SER A 428 40.32 12.08 4.63
N GLN A 429 39.70 10.90 4.55
CA GLN A 429 40.10 9.73 5.35
C GLN A 429 40.11 8.44 4.53
N VAL A 430 41.04 8.36 3.57
CA VAL A 430 41.29 7.20 2.69
C VAL A 430 41.31 5.86 3.47
N GLN A 431 41.86 5.83 4.68
CA GLN A 431 41.92 4.60 5.52
C GLN A 431 40.62 4.21 6.23
N ARG A 432 39.68 5.14 6.50
CA ARG A 432 38.33 4.81 7.05
C ARG A 432 37.29 4.64 5.95
N ALA A 433 37.46 5.34 4.83
CA ALA A 433 36.57 5.30 3.69
C ALA A 433 36.52 3.90 3.06
N ASP A 434 37.64 3.18 3.04
CA ASP A 434 37.79 1.89 2.35
C ASP A 434 36.79 0.81 2.84
N GLY A 435 36.77 0.56 4.16
CA GLY A 435 35.82 -0.40 4.74
C GLY A 435 34.36 0.05 4.64
N SER A 436 34.10 1.36 4.67
CA SER A 436 32.73 1.89 4.58
C SER A 436 32.15 1.86 3.16
N GLY A 437 32.99 2.06 2.14
CA GLY A 437 32.61 2.01 0.73
C GLY A 437 32.28 0.59 0.26
N HIS A 438 33.13 -0.38 0.61
CA HIS A 438 32.83 -1.80 0.36
C HIS A 438 31.57 -2.28 1.09
N LEU A 439 31.35 -1.83 2.33
CA LEU A 439 30.13 -2.14 3.08
C LEU A 439 28.89 -1.57 2.39
N LEU A 440 28.96 -0.32 1.91
CA LEU A 440 27.87 0.34 1.18
C LEU A 440 27.52 -0.41 -0.11
N ALA A 441 28.52 -0.81 -0.89
CA ALA A 441 28.34 -1.62 -2.09
C ALA A 441 27.69 -2.98 -1.75
N ALA A 442 28.11 -3.64 -0.67
CA ALA A 442 27.51 -4.88 -0.20
C ALA A 442 26.04 -4.71 0.25
N GLU A 443 25.72 -3.60 0.94
CA GLU A 443 24.35 -3.26 1.34
C GLU A 443 23.44 -3.01 0.13
N LEU A 444 23.93 -2.32 -0.89
CA LEU A 444 23.22 -2.09 -2.15
C LEU A 444 23.03 -3.39 -2.94
N ASN A 445 24.07 -4.21 -3.07
CA ASN A 445 23.99 -5.53 -3.69
C ASN A 445 22.89 -6.37 -3.03
N LYS A 446 22.90 -6.44 -1.69
CA LYS A 446 21.88 -7.15 -0.92
C LYS A 446 20.48 -6.55 -1.13
N PHE A 447 20.37 -5.23 -1.22
CA PHE A 447 19.09 -4.54 -1.43
C PHE A 447 18.44 -4.86 -2.78
N PHE A 448 19.23 -4.82 -3.86
CA PHE A 448 18.75 -5.10 -5.21
C PHE A 448 18.52 -6.59 -5.44
N ASP A 449 19.40 -7.46 -4.93
CA ASP A 449 19.23 -8.91 -5.00
C ASP A 449 17.92 -9.38 -4.32
N GLN A 450 17.61 -8.83 -3.14
CA GLN A 450 16.36 -9.13 -2.43
C GLN A 450 15.09 -8.77 -3.23
N ARG A 451 15.17 -7.81 -4.16
CA ARG A 451 14.07 -7.38 -5.04
C ARG A 451 14.08 -8.09 -6.40
N GLY A 452 15.07 -8.95 -6.63
CA GLY A 452 15.30 -9.64 -7.89
C GLY A 452 15.67 -8.70 -9.04
N VAL A 453 16.26 -7.54 -8.75
CA VAL A 453 16.82 -6.66 -9.79
C VAL A 453 18.13 -7.27 -10.28
N GLU A 454 18.35 -7.26 -11.59
CA GLU A 454 19.60 -7.76 -12.18
C GLU A 454 20.72 -6.77 -11.90
N ILE A 455 21.87 -7.27 -11.46
CA ILE A 455 23.01 -6.44 -11.06
C ILE A 455 24.07 -6.62 -12.12
N ASP A 456 24.39 -5.54 -12.85
CA ASP A 456 25.49 -5.51 -13.82
C ASP A 456 26.81 -5.43 -13.06
N ASP A 457 26.99 -4.36 -12.28
CA ASP A 457 28.06 -4.23 -11.30
C ASP A 457 27.68 -3.20 -10.22
N ILE A 458 28.11 -3.44 -8.98
CA ILE A 458 28.08 -2.44 -7.90
C ILE A 458 29.42 -2.51 -7.20
N SER A 459 30.30 -1.59 -7.58
CA SER A 459 31.71 -1.61 -7.18
C SER A 459 32.12 -0.33 -6.48
N TYR A 460 33.04 -0.49 -5.53
CA TYR A 460 33.72 0.62 -4.85
C TYR A 460 35.14 0.73 -5.40
N TYR A 461 35.48 1.90 -5.94
CA TYR A 461 36.78 2.21 -6.55
C TYR A 461 37.61 3.02 -5.57
N THR A 462 38.56 2.34 -4.93
CA THR A 462 39.40 2.90 -3.86
C THR A 462 40.26 4.08 -4.32
N GLU A 463 40.74 4.04 -5.57
CA GLU A 463 41.58 5.07 -6.20
C GLU A 463 40.77 6.08 -7.03
N GLY A 464 39.45 5.98 -7.01
CA GLY A 464 38.58 6.69 -7.95
C GLY A 464 38.45 5.97 -9.30
N ILE A 465 37.68 6.55 -10.20
CA ILE A 465 37.46 6.03 -11.56
C ILE A 465 37.88 7.09 -12.56
N ASP A 466 38.56 6.68 -13.63
CA ASP A 466 38.94 7.51 -14.76
C ASP A 466 37.80 7.61 -15.79
N MET A 467 37.85 8.67 -16.61
CA MET A 467 36.83 9.00 -17.59
C MET A 467 36.65 7.93 -18.65
N LEU A 468 37.74 7.30 -19.10
CA LEU A 468 37.68 6.22 -20.07
C LEU A 468 36.95 5.01 -19.49
N THR A 469 37.36 4.53 -18.30
CA THR A 469 36.70 3.39 -17.64
C THR A 469 35.24 3.69 -17.29
N ALA A 470 34.92 4.90 -16.84
CA ALA A 470 33.55 5.31 -16.55
C ALA A 470 32.67 5.25 -17.80
N LYS A 471 33.14 5.78 -18.93
CA LYS A 471 32.40 5.74 -20.22
C LYS A 471 32.22 4.31 -20.72
N GLN A 472 33.28 3.51 -20.76
CA GLN A 472 33.21 2.11 -21.20
C GLN A 472 32.22 1.29 -20.37
N ARG A 473 32.17 1.51 -19.05
CA ARG A 473 31.20 0.84 -18.18
C ARG A 473 29.77 1.31 -18.40
N LEU A 474 29.56 2.60 -18.61
CA LEU A 474 28.24 3.14 -18.94
C LEU A 474 27.75 2.61 -20.28
N GLU A 475 28.61 2.57 -21.30
CA GLU A 475 28.33 1.98 -22.61
C GLU A 475 27.98 0.49 -22.46
N HIS A 476 28.81 -0.29 -21.77
CA HIS A 476 28.55 -1.70 -21.51
C HIS A 476 27.21 -1.91 -20.79
N PHE A 477 26.97 -1.17 -19.71
CA PHE A 477 25.73 -1.22 -18.94
C PHE A 477 24.52 -0.93 -19.81
N PHE A 478 24.60 0.12 -20.64
CA PHE A 478 23.52 0.44 -21.56
C PHE A 478 23.34 -0.68 -22.57
N GLU A 479 24.40 -1.20 -23.19
CA GLU A 479 24.36 -2.22 -24.23
C GLU A 479 23.97 -3.63 -23.74
N SER A 480 24.20 -3.94 -22.46
CA SER A 480 23.99 -5.25 -21.86
C SER A 480 22.59 -5.81 -22.12
N PRO A 481 22.47 -7.00 -22.73
CA PRO A 481 21.20 -7.69 -22.91
C PRO A 481 20.87 -8.55 -21.68
N THR A 482 19.58 -8.77 -21.46
CA THR A 482 19.07 -9.77 -20.51
C THR A 482 19.51 -11.18 -20.92
N GLU A 483 19.42 -12.17 -20.00
CA GLU A 483 19.68 -13.59 -20.28
C GLU A 483 18.93 -14.15 -21.51
N LEU A 484 17.80 -13.53 -21.89
CA LEU A 484 16.96 -13.89 -23.04
C LEU A 484 17.29 -13.08 -24.32
N GLY A 485 18.39 -12.33 -24.34
CA GLY A 485 18.85 -11.54 -25.49
C GLY A 485 18.03 -10.27 -25.76
N ARG A 486 17.16 -9.84 -24.82
CA ARG A 486 16.34 -8.62 -24.92
C ARG A 486 16.94 -7.47 -24.14
N GLN A 487 16.66 -6.24 -24.54
CA GLN A 487 17.05 -5.04 -23.80
C GLN A 487 16.29 -4.92 -22.47
N PHE A 488 16.91 -4.27 -21.48
CA PHE A 488 16.24 -3.91 -20.23
C PHE A 488 15.21 -2.80 -20.45
N ASP A 489 14.17 -2.79 -19.61
CA ASP A 489 13.14 -1.76 -19.63
C ASP A 489 13.51 -0.60 -18.68
N THR A 490 14.23 -0.92 -17.60
CA THR A 490 14.61 0.02 -16.54
C THR A 490 16.10 -0.07 -16.27
N TYR A 491 16.78 1.06 -16.36
CA TYR A 491 18.19 1.20 -16.02
C TYR A 491 18.28 2.00 -14.72
N PHE A 492 18.91 1.44 -13.71
CA PHE A 492 19.17 2.12 -12.45
C PHE A 492 20.66 2.41 -12.34
N LEU A 493 21.02 3.69 -12.27
CA LEU A 493 22.39 4.14 -12.11
C LEU A 493 22.57 4.72 -10.72
N TYR A 494 23.49 4.16 -9.95
CA TYR A 494 23.89 4.68 -8.65
C TYR A 494 25.28 5.30 -8.75
N TYR A 495 25.41 6.53 -8.25
CA TYR A 495 26.70 7.20 -8.11
C TYR A 495 26.86 7.76 -6.70
N ASN A 496 28.00 7.45 -6.10
CA ASN A 496 28.48 8.06 -4.88
C ASN A 496 29.91 8.55 -5.11
N GLY A 497 30.16 9.83 -4.94
CA GLY A 497 31.47 10.41 -5.25
C GLY A 497 31.50 11.93 -5.18
N LEU A 498 32.61 12.51 -5.63
CA LEU A 498 32.79 13.95 -5.67
C LEU A 498 32.02 14.56 -6.85
N ALA A 499 31.30 15.65 -6.59
CA ALA A 499 30.57 16.41 -7.61
C ALA A 499 31.00 17.87 -7.61
N SER A 500 31.21 18.43 -8.79
CA SER A 500 31.59 19.83 -9.00
C SER A 500 30.61 20.78 -8.34
N GLN A 501 31.12 21.80 -7.66
CA GLN A 501 30.32 22.79 -6.96
C GLN A 501 29.52 23.70 -7.90
N GLU A 502 29.98 23.90 -9.13
CA GLU A 502 29.31 24.79 -10.08
C GLU A 502 28.10 24.13 -10.74
N ASN A 503 28.27 22.89 -11.21
CA ASN A 503 27.32 22.23 -12.11
C ASN A 503 26.84 20.85 -11.63
N GLY A 504 27.44 20.30 -10.58
CA GLY A 504 27.16 18.94 -10.09
C GLY A 504 27.79 17.81 -10.91
N ASP A 505 28.67 18.13 -11.87
CA ASP A 505 29.35 17.14 -12.71
C ASP A 505 30.23 16.20 -11.90
N TRP A 506 30.29 14.92 -12.28
CA TRP A 506 31.06 13.92 -11.54
C TRP A 506 32.54 14.19 -11.71
N ILE A 507 33.25 14.38 -10.60
CA ILE A 507 34.70 14.57 -10.61
C ILE A 507 35.35 13.19 -10.64
N LEU A 508 36.03 12.91 -11.74
CA LEU A 508 36.78 11.69 -12.00
C LEU A 508 38.28 11.95 -11.79
N THR A 509 39.11 10.91 -11.85
CA THR A 509 40.56 11.04 -11.59
C THR A 509 41.30 11.88 -12.63
N ASP A 510 40.84 11.89 -13.88
CA ASP A 510 41.47 12.51 -15.05
C ASP A 510 40.57 13.53 -15.78
N GLY A 511 39.36 13.80 -15.27
CA GLY A 511 38.40 14.71 -15.90
C GLY A 511 37.07 14.81 -15.15
N ASN A 512 36.07 15.43 -15.78
CA ASN A 512 34.71 15.53 -15.24
C ASN A 512 33.72 14.90 -16.23
N LEU A 513 32.80 14.08 -15.73
CA LEU A 513 31.68 13.59 -16.54
C LEU A 513 30.47 14.50 -16.35
N SER A 514 30.11 15.23 -17.41
CA SER A 514 28.97 16.13 -17.41
C SER A 514 27.64 15.37 -17.54
N MET A 515 26.56 15.98 -17.04
CA MET A 515 25.21 15.44 -17.20
C MET A 515 24.85 15.25 -18.68
N ASP A 516 25.23 16.19 -19.55
CA ASP A 516 24.91 16.12 -20.98
C ASP A 516 25.65 14.98 -21.67
N GLU A 517 26.90 14.72 -21.30
CA GLU A 517 27.66 13.59 -21.83
C GLU A 517 26.99 12.26 -21.44
N LEU A 518 26.60 12.09 -20.18
CA LEU A 518 25.88 10.91 -19.73
C LEU A 518 24.54 10.73 -20.46
N LEU A 519 23.78 11.81 -20.64
CA LEU A 519 22.52 11.78 -21.36
C LEU A 519 22.70 11.55 -22.85
N SER A 520 23.81 12.01 -23.45
CA SER A 520 24.16 11.71 -24.84
C SER A 520 24.46 10.22 -25.01
N LEU A 521 25.27 9.62 -24.12
CA LEU A 521 25.53 8.18 -24.10
C LEU A 521 24.24 7.37 -23.95
N TRP A 522 23.37 7.78 -23.03
CA TRP A 522 22.05 7.18 -22.89
C TRP A 522 21.23 7.27 -24.17
N THR A 523 21.24 8.44 -24.82
CA THR A 523 20.45 8.68 -26.03
C THR A 523 20.97 7.85 -27.21
N ASP A 524 22.29 7.80 -27.38
CA ASP A 524 22.96 7.10 -28.48
C ASP A 524 22.74 5.58 -28.40
N HIS A 525 22.79 5.00 -27.20
CA HIS A 525 22.68 3.56 -27.01
C HIS A 525 21.24 3.07 -26.73
N ARG A 526 20.40 3.93 -26.14
CA ARG A 526 19.11 3.54 -25.54
C ARG A 526 17.98 4.56 -25.64
N GLY A 527 18.19 5.73 -26.25
CA GLY A 527 17.28 6.89 -26.31
C GLY A 527 15.93 6.71 -27.01
N THR A 528 15.31 5.53 -26.93
CA THR A 528 13.97 5.22 -27.42
C THR A 528 12.92 5.48 -26.34
N ASP A 529 11.69 5.81 -26.73
CA ASP A 529 10.51 6.05 -25.86
C ASP A 529 10.07 4.83 -25.01
N ARG A 530 10.88 3.76 -24.99
CA ARG A 530 10.52 2.47 -24.40
C ARG A 530 11.38 2.04 -23.22
N CYS A 531 12.43 2.78 -22.89
CA CYS A 531 13.29 2.53 -21.75
C CYS A 531 13.27 3.73 -20.80
N ARG A 532 13.51 3.49 -19.51
CA ARG A 532 13.61 4.55 -18.51
C ARG A 532 14.93 4.46 -17.74
N LEU A 533 15.46 5.62 -17.37
CA LEU A 533 16.69 5.76 -16.60
C LEU A 533 16.37 6.39 -15.25
N PHE A 534 16.73 5.71 -14.17
CA PHE A 534 16.71 6.26 -12.82
C PHE A 534 18.13 6.45 -12.33
N ILE A 535 18.45 7.64 -11.84
CA ILE A 535 19.77 7.98 -11.31
C ILE A 535 19.63 8.30 -9.82
N LEU A 536 20.38 7.62 -8.96
CA LEU A 536 20.51 7.94 -7.54
C LEU A 536 21.90 8.53 -7.29
N LEU A 537 21.93 9.79 -6.89
CA LEU A 537 23.15 10.55 -6.62
C LEU A 537 23.32 10.74 -5.11
N ASP A 538 24.38 10.13 -4.56
CA ASP A 538 24.90 10.42 -3.22
C ASP A 538 26.16 11.28 -3.36
N ALA A 539 25.96 12.55 -3.71
CA ALA A 539 27.02 13.53 -3.89
C ALA A 539 26.54 14.92 -3.44
N ASP A 540 27.41 15.69 -2.77
CA ASP A 540 27.05 16.93 -2.08
C ASP A 540 26.42 18.00 -3.00
N ASN A 541 26.82 18.03 -4.27
CA ASN A 541 26.30 18.95 -5.30
C ASN A 541 25.39 18.26 -6.33
N GLY A 542 24.94 17.03 -6.08
CA GLY A 542 24.04 16.29 -6.98
C GLY A 542 22.66 16.92 -7.15
N ALA A 543 22.28 17.89 -6.29
CA ALA A 543 21.06 18.68 -6.44
C ALA A 543 20.97 19.41 -7.79
N HIS A 544 22.10 19.86 -8.35
CA HIS A 544 22.12 20.58 -9.63
C HIS A 544 21.52 19.74 -10.76
N TRP A 545 21.85 18.46 -10.84
CA TRP A 545 21.31 17.54 -11.84
C TRP A 545 19.80 17.32 -11.66
N SER A 546 19.33 17.18 -10.42
CA SER A 546 17.89 17.05 -10.10
C SER A 546 17.07 18.29 -10.47
N TYR A 547 17.64 19.49 -10.38
CA TYR A 547 16.97 20.69 -10.88
C TYR A 547 17.03 20.76 -12.40
N ARG A 548 18.20 20.53 -12.99
CA ARG A 548 18.43 20.66 -14.42
C ARG A 548 17.58 19.70 -15.25
N ILE A 549 17.38 18.46 -14.79
CA ILE A 549 16.58 17.46 -15.53
C ILE A 549 15.15 17.96 -15.82
N THR A 550 14.57 18.78 -14.95
CA THR A 550 13.20 19.31 -15.13
C THR A 550 13.06 20.31 -16.27
N THR A 551 14.18 20.83 -16.77
CA THR A 551 14.19 21.80 -17.88
C THR A 551 14.34 21.14 -19.26
N LEU A 552 14.60 19.83 -19.30
CA LEU A 552 14.73 19.08 -20.54
C LEU A 552 13.36 18.91 -21.21
N LYS A 553 13.21 19.43 -22.44
CA LYS A 553 11.96 19.37 -23.21
C LYS A 553 11.73 18.05 -23.97
N GLY A 554 12.47 16.99 -23.63
CA GLY A 554 12.44 15.71 -24.34
C GLY A 554 11.41 14.71 -23.79
N LYS A 555 10.87 13.83 -24.65
CA LYS A 555 10.01 12.68 -24.25
C LYS A 555 10.78 11.49 -23.69
N GLN A 556 11.95 11.71 -23.10
CA GLN A 556 12.74 10.65 -22.47
C GLN A 556 12.26 10.43 -21.04
N ALA A 557 12.17 9.19 -20.57
CA ALA A 557 11.77 8.87 -19.21
C ALA A 557 12.99 8.80 -18.28
N ILE A 558 13.44 9.96 -17.75
CA ILE A 558 14.62 10.06 -16.88
C ILE A 558 14.24 10.68 -15.54
N GLY A 559 14.53 9.98 -14.44
CA GLY A 559 14.34 10.46 -13.08
C GLY A 559 15.65 10.49 -12.29
N ILE A 560 15.89 11.55 -11.53
CA ILE A 560 17.10 11.74 -10.72
C ILE A 560 16.69 11.99 -9.28
N GLN A 561 17.19 11.16 -8.37
CA GLN A 561 17.11 11.37 -6.92
C GLN A 561 18.46 11.85 -6.43
N SER A 562 18.47 12.97 -5.72
CA SER A 562 19.62 13.47 -4.98
C SER A 562 19.18 14.04 -3.63
N TYR A 563 20.08 14.78 -2.97
CA TYR A 563 19.79 15.52 -1.76
C TYR A 563 20.35 16.94 -1.82
N SER A 564 19.81 17.80 -0.95
CA SER A 564 20.47 19.04 -0.53
C SER A 564 20.73 19.00 0.97
N VAL A 565 21.89 19.48 1.41
CA VAL A 565 22.23 19.58 2.83
C VAL A 565 21.53 20.81 3.44
N LYS A 566 20.94 20.67 4.63
CA LYS A 566 20.34 21.79 5.37
C LYS A 566 21.45 22.68 5.91
N GLU A 567 21.29 24.00 5.76
CA GLU A 567 22.30 25.01 6.17
C GLU A 567 22.74 24.90 7.63
N GLU A 568 21.86 24.40 8.51
CA GLU A 568 22.12 24.22 9.95
C GLU A 568 22.94 22.96 10.30
N ALA A 569 23.13 22.04 9.34
CA ALA A 569 23.91 20.82 9.55
C ALA A 569 25.40 21.12 9.37
N ASN A 570 26.18 21.06 10.46
CA ASN A 570 27.64 21.14 10.40
C ASN A 570 28.18 20.01 9.49
N TRP A 571 28.64 20.38 8.28
CA TRP A 571 29.17 19.51 7.22
C TRP A 571 30.30 18.55 7.62
N ARG A 572 30.94 18.77 8.79
CA ARG A 572 32.13 18.04 9.25
C ARG A 572 31.90 16.59 9.72
N GLY A 573 30.75 15.99 9.44
CA GLY A 573 30.39 14.65 9.94
C GLY A 573 29.61 13.76 8.98
N VAL A 574 29.40 14.17 7.73
CA VAL A 574 28.72 13.34 6.73
C VAL A 574 29.71 12.34 6.17
N SER A 575 29.56 11.06 6.55
CA SER A 575 30.34 9.95 5.98
C SER A 575 29.89 9.60 4.56
N THR A 576 30.76 9.01 3.77
CA THR A 576 30.41 8.40 2.47
C THR A 576 29.17 7.49 2.59
N GLY A 577 28.20 7.65 1.70
CA GLY A 577 26.98 6.84 1.70
C GLY A 577 25.91 7.22 2.72
N SER A 578 26.03 8.34 3.44
CA SER A 578 25.09 8.69 4.51
C SER A 578 23.66 8.94 4.00
N PHE A 579 23.52 9.58 2.84
CA PHE A 579 22.21 9.74 2.21
C PHE A 579 21.70 8.39 1.70
N THR A 580 22.55 7.58 1.07
CA THR A 580 22.19 6.24 0.59
C THR A 580 21.66 5.36 1.72
N ARG A 581 22.28 5.38 2.91
CA ARG A 581 21.78 4.61 4.07
C ARG A 581 20.39 5.06 4.52
N LEU A 582 20.13 6.37 4.57
CA LEU A 582 18.80 6.89 4.88
C LEU A 582 17.78 6.51 3.79
N TRP A 583 18.19 6.54 2.53
CA TRP A 583 17.37 6.09 1.41
C TRP A 583 17.06 4.59 1.48
N LEU A 584 18.04 3.76 1.88
CA LEU A 584 17.85 2.33 2.13
C LEU A 584 16.90 2.11 3.30
N GLU A 585 17.09 2.79 4.44
CA GLU A 585 16.19 2.72 5.60
C GLU A 585 14.75 3.09 5.23
N PHE A 586 14.58 4.13 4.42
CA PHE A 586 13.26 4.51 3.88
C PHE A 586 12.66 3.41 2.99
N ASN A 587 13.45 2.83 2.10
CA ASN A 587 12.99 1.76 1.20
C ASN A 587 12.76 0.41 1.90
N TYR A 588 13.42 0.16 3.03
CA TYR A 588 13.12 -0.95 3.94
C TYR A 588 11.92 -0.67 4.87
N ASN A 589 11.30 0.51 4.75
CA ASN A 589 10.22 0.97 5.61
C ASN A 589 10.63 0.99 7.09
N ILE A 590 11.90 1.25 7.39
CA ILE A 590 12.42 1.41 8.76
C ILE A 590 12.10 2.82 9.27
N ARG A 591 12.17 3.83 8.39
CA ARG A 591 11.72 5.19 8.66
C ARG A 591 10.71 5.65 7.61
N CYS A 592 9.51 6.02 8.06
CA CYS A 592 8.43 6.50 7.20
C CYS A 592 8.46 8.03 7.10
N GLY A 593 9.32 8.56 6.23
CA GLY A 593 9.22 9.96 5.77
C GLY A 593 9.76 11.04 6.72
N ASP A 594 10.34 10.71 7.87
CA ASP A 594 11.03 11.69 8.71
C ASP A 594 12.45 12.00 8.21
N PHE A 595 12.52 12.66 7.06
CA PHE A 595 13.72 13.42 6.64
C PHE A 595 13.74 14.82 7.28
N GLY A 596 12.73 15.17 8.09
CA GLY A 596 12.66 16.44 8.82
C GLY A 596 13.79 16.55 9.84
N ASN A 597 14.09 15.44 10.52
CA ASN A 597 15.16 15.33 11.51
C ASN A 597 16.52 14.88 10.95
N THR A 598 16.66 14.74 9.62
CA THR A 598 17.94 14.41 8.97
C THR A 598 18.66 15.65 8.46
N PRO A 599 20.00 15.63 8.33
CA PRO A 599 20.76 16.74 7.76
C PRO A 599 20.48 16.94 6.26
N PHE A 600 19.87 15.95 5.61
CA PHE A 600 19.55 15.97 4.19
C PHE A 600 18.08 16.29 3.93
N THR A 601 17.84 16.97 2.82
CA THR A 601 16.52 17.13 2.21
C THR A 601 16.53 16.37 0.89
N PRO A 602 15.74 15.29 0.75
CA PRO A 602 15.70 14.52 -0.49
C PRO A 602 15.04 15.35 -1.61
N LEU A 603 15.64 15.30 -2.80
CA LEU A 603 15.20 15.98 -4.01
C LEU A 603 15.01 14.95 -5.13
N PHE A 604 13.86 15.00 -5.80
CA PHE A 604 13.58 14.18 -6.97
C PHE A 604 13.22 15.06 -8.16
N GLY A 605 14.00 14.97 -9.22
CA GLY A 605 13.76 15.61 -10.52
C GLY A 605 13.37 14.59 -11.58
N GLN A 606 12.56 15.00 -12.55
CA GLN A 606 12.20 14.17 -13.70
C GLN A 606 12.12 15.02 -14.97
N SER A 607 12.46 14.43 -16.12
CA SER A 607 12.42 15.06 -17.45
C SER A 607 11.02 15.54 -17.85
N PHE A 608 9.97 14.77 -17.55
CA PHE A 608 8.59 15.18 -17.74
C PHE A 608 7.72 14.69 -16.57
N PRO A 609 6.85 15.54 -15.99
CA PRO A 609 6.04 15.18 -14.83
C PRO A 609 5.23 13.89 -15.02
N GLY A 610 5.50 12.89 -14.19
CA GLY A 610 4.79 11.60 -14.21
C GLY A 610 5.26 10.64 -15.32
N TYR A 611 6.04 11.10 -16.30
CA TYR A 611 6.41 10.31 -17.48
C TYR A 611 7.34 9.15 -17.15
N CYS A 612 8.22 9.31 -16.17
CA CYS A 612 9.10 8.24 -15.68
C CYS A 612 8.33 7.05 -15.07
N PHE A 613 7.05 7.26 -14.75
CA PHE A 613 6.14 6.27 -14.16
C PHE A 613 5.06 5.81 -15.16
N VAL A 614 5.06 6.39 -16.37
CA VAL A 614 4.15 6.08 -17.46
C VAL A 614 4.93 5.25 -18.49
N ARG A 615 4.69 3.93 -18.48
CA ARG A 615 5.41 2.95 -19.31
C ARG A 615 4.72 2.78 -20.65
N THR A 616 5.46 2.84 -21.76
CA THR A 616 4.98 2.27 -23.03
C THR A 616 4.85 0.74 -22.89
N PRO A 617 3.69 0.15 -23.21
CA PRO A 617 3.39 -1.22 -22.84
C PRO A 617 4.30 -2.19 -23.62
N ARG A 618 4.97 -3.10 -22.89
CA ARG A 618 5.70 -4.23 -23.48
C ARG A 618 5.20 -5.53 -22.86
N LEU A 619 4.90 -6.50 -23.72
CA LEU A 619 4.54 -7.84 -23.28
C LEU A 619 5.81 -8.59 -22.83
N PRO A 620 5.79 -9.25 -21.66
CA PRO A 620 6.80 -10.24 -21.29
C PRO A 620 6.93 -11.33 -22.36
N PRO A 621 8.05 -12.08 -22.39
CA PRO A 621 8.21 -13.17 -23.34
C PRO A 621 7.05 -14.17 -23.18
N TYR A 622 6.26 -14.32 -24.23
CA TYR A 622 5.30 -15.41 -24.36
C TYR A 622 5.49 -16.03 -25.73
N GLU A 623 5.45 -17.36 -25.78
CA GLU A 623 5.23 -18.05 -27.03
C GLU A 623 3.75 -17.94 -27.34
N SER A 624 3.38 -17.55 -28.57
CA SER A 624 1.99 -17.56 -29.00
C SER A 624 1.51 -19.01 -29.10
N LYS A 625 1.06 -19.54 -27.97
CA LYS A 625 0.56 -20.91 -27.89
C LYS A 625 -0.81 -21.05 -28.54
N THR A 626 -1.56 -19.95 -28.65
CA THR A 626 -2.93 -19.90 -29.19
C THR A 626 -3.26 -18.54 -29.81
N ILE A 627 -4.21 -18.52 -30.76
CA ILE A 627 -4.81 -17.30 -31.32
C ILE A 627 -5.37 -16.37 -30.22
N LEU A 628 -5.87 -16.99 -29.14
CA LEU A 628 -6.41 -16.26 -27.99
C LEU A 628 -5.31 -15.42 -27.30
N SER A 629 -4.10 -15.97 -27.19
CA SER A 629 -2.94 -15.28 -26.62
C SER A 629 -2.61 -14.00 -27.40
N ASP A 630 -2.60 -14.09 -28.73
CA ASP A 630 -2.32 -12.95 -29.61
C ASP A 630 -3.43 -11.89 -29.55
N LEU A 631 -4.70 -12.31 -29.49
CA LEU A 631 -5.84 -11.40 -29.33
C LEU A 631 -5.78 -10.65 -28.00
N PHE A 632 -5.50 -11.34 -26.89
CA PHE A 632 -5.40 -10.72 -25.57
C PHE A 632 -4.19 -9.79 -25.45
N ALA A 633 -3.07 -10.17 -26.06
CA ALA A 633 -1.90 -9.31 -26.24
C ALA A 633 -2.24 -8.03 -27.02
N PHE A 634 -2.95 -8.15 -28.14
CA PHE A 634 -3.39 -7.01 -28.95
C PHE A 634 -4.33 -6.09 -28.16
N LEU A 635 -5.32 -6.64 -27.45
CA LEU A 635 -6.26 -5.87 -26.63
C LEU A 635 -5.54 -5.10 -25.51
N TYR A 636 -4.55 -5.71 -24.87
CA TYR A 636 -3.75 -5.05 -23.84
C TYR A 636 -3.02 -3.83 -24.40
N LEU A 637 -2.28 -4.03 -25.51
CA LEU A 637 -1.46 -2.98 -26.12
C LEU A 637 -2.30 -1.80 -26.64
N ASN A 638 -3.46 -2.08 -27.24
CA ASN A 638 -4.23 -1.06 -27.96
C ASN A 638 -5.35 -0.40 -27.16
N ALA A 639 -5.94 -1.09 -26.18
CA ALA A 639 -7.10 -0.55 -25.44
C ALA A 639 -6.74 -0.17 -24.00
N MET A 640 -6.09 -1.08 -23.26
CA MET A 640 -5.83 -0.87 -21.83
C MET A 640 -4.69 0.12 -21.58
N SER A 641 -3.60 0.01 -22.34
CA SER A 641 -2.44 0.87 -22.12
C SER A 641 -2.70 2.37 -22.30
N PRO A 642 -3.43 2.84 -23.33
CA PRO A 642 -3.72 4.26 -23.49
C PRO A 642 -4.61 4.84 -22.38
N ILE A 643 -5.63 4.09 -21.95
CA ILE A 643 -6.52 4.48 -20.85
C ILE A 643 -5.71 4.62 -19.56
N GLU A 644 -4.77 3.70 -19.33
CA GLU A 644 -3.89 3.75 -18.16
C GLU A 644 -2.90 4.90 -18.22
N HIS A 645 -2.32 5.20 -19.38
CA HIS A 645 -1.47 6.37 -19.56
C HIS A 645 -2.22 7.64 -19.14
N PHE A 646 -3.46 7.78 -19.62
CA PHE A 646 -4.32 8.91 -19.26
C PHE A 646 -4.58 8.96 -17.75
N LEU A 647 -5.00 7.86 -17.13
CA LEU A 647 -5.26 7.81 -15.69
C LEU A 647 -4.01 8.06 -14.84
N MET A 648 -2.84 7.59 -15.26
CA MET A 648 -1.56 7.78 -14.56
C MET A 648 -1.06 9.22 -14.66
N LEU A 649 -1.26 9.88 -15.81
CA LEU A 649 -0.97 11.31 -15.97
C LEU A 649 -1.87 12.15 -15.06
N CYS A 650 -3.17 11.86 -15.01
CA CYS A 650 -4.10 12.53 -14.11
C CYS A 650 -3.74 12.29 -12.63
N TRP A 651 -3.42 11.06 -12.25
CA TRP A 651 -3.06 10.71 -10.86
C TRP A 651 -1.70 11.28 -10.45
N GLY A 652 -0.70 11.22 -11.34
CA GLY A 652 0.64 11.78 -11.13
C GLY A 652 0.60 13.28 -10.89
N ALA A 653 -0.25 14.01 -11.62
CA ALA A 653 -0.52 15.42 -11.39
C ALA A 653 -1.17 15.68 -10.02
N CYS A 654 -2.04 14.79 -9.52
CA CYS A 654 -2.64 14.94 -8.19
C CYS A 654 -1.66 14.67 -7.03
N MET A 655 -0.77 13.69 -7.17
CA MET A 655 0.15 13.27 -6.09
C MET A 655 1.32 14.23 -5.87
N THR A 656 1.66 15.08 -6.83
CA THR A 656 2.66 16.16 -6.66
C THR A 656 2.25 17.22 -5.63
N TYR A 657 0.98 17.25 -5.20
CA TYR A 657 0.45 18.27 -4.29
C TYR A 657 0.51 17.90 -2.80
N VAL A 658 0.85 16.66 -2.43
CA VAL A 658 0.89 16.20 -1.02
C VAL A 658 2.33 15.86 -0.61
N PRO A 659 3.05 16.76 0.07
CA PRO A 659 4.39 16.46 0.59
C PRO A 659 4.32 15.56 1.85
N PRO A 660 5.27 14.62 2.05
CA PRO A 660 6.33 14.23 1.11
C PRO A 660 5.76 13.44 -0.08
N ALA A 661 6.12 13.86 -1.30
CA ALA A 661 5.73 13.11 -2.49
C ALA A 661 6.69 11.93 -2.66
N VAL A 662 6.15 10.71 -2.61
CA VAL A 662 6.92 9.48 -2.84
C VAL A 662 6.54 8.91 -4.20
N PHE A 663 7.55 8.55 -4.96
CA PHE A 663 7.39 7.96 -6.28
C PHE A 663 7.81 6.50 -6.25
N ASP A 664 6.88 5.58 -6.49
CA ASP A 664 7.13 4.14 -6.62
C ASP A 664 7.54 3.84 -8.07
N THR A 665 8.74 3.29 -8.26
CA THR A 665 9.26 2.91 -9.58
C THR A 665 8.57 1.65 -10.15
N ASN A 666 7.74 0.97 -9.36
CA ASN A 666 7.21 -0.38 -9.57
C ASN A 666 8.28 -1.50 -9.50
N GLN A 667 9.57 -1.18 -9.34
CA GLN A 667 10.65 -2.16 -9.16
C GLN A 667 10.91 -2.53 -7.69
N GLY A 668 10.00 -2.13 -6.79
CA GLY A 668 10.21 -2.24 -5.35
C GLY A 668 11.12 -1.14 -4.79
N VAL A 669 11.45 -0.13 -5.58
CA VAL A 669 12.28 1.03 -5.22
C VAL A 669 11.44 2.30 -5.20
N LYS A 670 11.64 3.14 -4.19
CA LYS A 670 10.94 4.41 -3.98
C LYS A 670 11.89 5.58 -3.97
N PHE A 671 11.42 6.68 -4.54
CA PHE A 671 12.03 8.00 -4.49
C PHE A 671 11.16 8.95 -3.67
N VAL A 672 11.76 9.98 -3.09
CA VAL A 672 11.10 10.93 -2.18
C VAL A 672 11.51 12.34 -2.55
N THR A 673 10.55 13.26 -2.50
CA THR A 673 10.82 14.69 -2.50
C THR A 673 10.03 15.37 -1.38
N ASN A 674 10.73 16.21 -0.61
CA ASN A 674 10.12 17.00 0.46
C ASN A 674 9.68 18.41 0.01
N LYS A 675 10.09 18.85 -1.19
CA LYS A 675 9.67 20.14 -1.74
C LYS A 675 8.35 19.98 -2.49
N ARG A 676 7.41 20.92 -2.25
CA ARG A 676 6.37 21.24 -3.23
C ARG A 676 7.09 21.51 -4.55
N ILE A 677 6.82 20.72 -5.58
CA ILE A 677 7.22 21.08 -6.94
C ILE A 677 6.34 22.28 -7.27
N GLU A 678 6.82 23.49 -7.00
CA GLU A 678 6.14 24.68 -7.47
C GLU A 678 6.14 24.63 -9.00
N PRO A 679 4.98 24.70 -9.65
CA PRO A 679 4.94 24.81 -11.09
C PRO A 679 5.54 26.17 -11.45
N TYR A 680 6.77 26.16 -11.96
CA TYR A 680 7.26 27.29 -12.74
C TYR A 680 6.41 27.35 -14.01
N TYR A 681 5.40 28.21 -13.98
CA TYR A 681 4.72 28.71 -15.18
C TYR A 681 5.56 29.82 -15.81
#